data_AF-A0A0B2BNV0-F1
#
_entry.id   AF-A0A0B2BNV0-F1
#
_cell.length_a   1.000
_cell.length_b   1.000
_cell.length_c   1.000
_cell.angle_alpha   90.00
_cell.angle_beta   90.00
_cell.angle_gamma   90.00
#
_symmetry.space_group_name_H-M   'P 1'
#
loop_
_entity.id
_entity.type
_entity.pdbx_description
1 polymer ?
#
loop_
_entity_poly.entity_id
_entity_poly.type
_entity_poly.pdbx_seq_one_letter_code
_entity_poly.pdbx_strand_id
1 'polypeptide(L)'
;MTGWRRVVSRPVLVLLVLLPAVAALALTAALRTPEQPHRVPIQLVAPPLVATTLAAEANDLANRPFDAAATDDADAARADVADGTAVASIEVDLAGTQDTLVVNRHTDDALADAVRKQIDALEQSYGRTVTVEEVTADGVGPAPPGRGHAYALVLSAILLGFGTVVVISLARGPVALTLRLGVVRLVGIAAASVAGGIVLPRLGPLTVPGEPVAIGVSVALGVAAAATITLALESLAGLAGLGLAAITFLAFEPGLLRGTDPALQNAPWNQVSSVLPSGALLDAVTTAAFYGGTGWAVAIALLVTWVAVAVMTSITARFVRARYGITLDRLGPIHPPPDPSDDAAPTHPTLWRLRVLAVVVPVAVLALAATALVPSGGSAEVARPPSRATETECLATGDVTSVADLNRIASDVRGAPQFQGGDVGADVELSDGRRLMLFGDTLRAPDFDGQRFVRNSMLVFQPDCAQVVVPADHGALIPDRGDGVGYWPMSVGAVAYPGYDLVAVATQRVRTTGATALSFENLGPSFAIFVVRPGQPPQLVAQGDIGPDDPDPARPTWGAASAVHDGWVYLYGTARPVTDGVFGFSLSLARVRPENILEHDRWRYWDGRRWSREAGEATELIGAEGGVSQTLSVFESDGTWYALSKRDEFLGDDLVLWSAPAPTGPFTAQPPVAQLPSDTTRGLLRYMPLAHPDLLPRKDTVVVSYSRNRTDVDEVIDNPLRYRPRFLRVPLP
;
A
#
# COMPACT_ATOMS: atom_id res chain seq x y z
N MET A 1 13.25 57.19 -30.02
CA MET A 1 13.38 57.24 -28.55
C MET A 1 12.42 58.32 -28.03
N THR A 2 11.92 58.21 -26.78
CA THR A 2 11.16 59.23 -26.00
C THR A 2 9.62 59.41 -26.13
N GLY A 3 8.83 58.33 -26.10
CA GLY A 3 7.38 58.42 -25.76
C GLY A 3 7.08 57.94 -24.33
N TRP A 4 7.40 56.68 -24.06
CA TRP A 4 7.18 55.99 -22.78
C TRP A 4 7.75 56.69 -21.52
N ARG A 5 8.94 57.32 -21.62
CA ARG A 5 9.60 57.97 -20.48
C ARG A 5 8.83 59.20 -19.94
N ARG A 6 7.85 59.73 -20.68
CA ARG A 6 7.01 60.85 -20.24
C ARG A 6 5.72 60.41 -19.52
N VAL A 7 5.33 59.14 -19.60
CA VAL A 7 4.01 58.67 -19.14
C VAL A 7 4.06 57.89 -17.82
N VAL A 8 5.22 57.30 -17.46
CA VAL A 8 5.36 56.52 -16.22
C VAL A 8 6.57 57.03 -15.44
N SER A 9 6.33 57.68 -14.30
CA SER A 9 7.38 58.08 -13.38
C SER A 9 7.92 56.86 -12.64
N ARG A 10 9.21 56.85 -12.30
CA ARG A 10 9.87 55.76 -11.52
C ARG A 10 9.07 55.30 -10.28
N PRO A 11 8.38 56.18 -9.51
CA PRO A 11 7.53 55.79 -8.39
C PRO A 11 6.34 54.89 -8.77
N VAL A 12 5.73 55.10 -9.94
CA VAL A 12 4.57 54.32 -10.39
C VAL A 12 4.97 52.88 -10.72
N LEU A 13 6.14 52.67 -11.32
CA LEU A 13 6.68 51.33 -11.57
C LEU A 13 6.99 50.58 -10.27
N VAL A 14 7.54 51.29 -9.29
CA VAL A 14 7.84 50.77 -7.94
C VAL A 14 6.54 50.34 -7.26
N LEU A 15 5.49 51.18 -7.29
CA LEU A 15 4.17 50.86 -6.74
C LEU A 15 3.50 49.66 -7.44
N LEU A 16 3.62 49.54 -8.76
CA LEU A 16 3.06 48.43 -9.53
C LEU A 16 3.68 47.06 -9.23
N VAL A 17 4.87 47.03 -8.63
CA VAL A 17 5.56 45.79 -8.23
C VAL A 17 5.46 45.55 -6.72
N LEU A 18 5.65 46.59 -5.90
CA LEU A 18 5.67 46.47 -4.44
C LEU A 18 4.30 46.17 -3.83
N LEU A 19 3.23 46.82 -4.27
CA LEU A 19 1.90 46.58 -3.70
C LEU A 19 1.43 45.13 -3.89
N PRO A 20 1.52 44.55 -5.11
CA PRO A 20 1.18 43.15 -5.31
C PRO A 20 2.09 42.18 -4.56
N ALA A 21 3.40 42.48 -4.49
CA ALA A 21 4.37 41.68 -3.77
C ALA A 21 4.08 41.62 -2.26
N VAL A 22 3.77 42.77 -1.65
CA VAL A 22 3.42 42.86 -0.23
C VAL A 22 2.09 42.17 0.06
N ALA A 23 1.09 42.33 -0.82
CA ALA A 23 -0.20 41.64 -0.68
C ALA A 23 -0.05 40.12 -0.77
N ALA A 24 0.79 39.62 -1.69
CA ALA A 24 1.12 38.21 -1.81
C ALA A 24 1.81 37.67 -0.54
N LEU A 25 2.81 38.38 -0.03
CA LEU A 25 3.54 37.99 1.18
C LEU A 25 2.64 37.99 2.43
N ALA A 26 1.71 38.95 2.52
CA ALA A 26 0.74 38.99 3.62
C ALA A 26 -0.27 37.83 3.55
N LEU A 27 -0.71 37.45 2.34
CA LEU A 27 -1.60 36.31 2.12
C LEU A 27 -0.90 34.98 2.48
N THR A 28 0.36 34.81 2.06
CA THR A 28 1.13 33.61 2.42
C THR A 28 1.42 33.56 3.92
N ALA A 29 1.67 34.68 4.60
CA ALA A 29 1.83 34.69 6.06
C ALA A 29 0.53 34.36 6.83
N ALA A 30 -0.64 34.72 6.28
CA ALA A 30 -1.95 34.50 6.91
C ALA A 30 -2.45 33.04 6.79
N LEU A 31 -2.04 32.33 5.74
CA LEU A 31 -2.41 30.93 5.50
C LEU A 31 -1.51 29.97 6.33
N ARG A 32 -1.64 29.99 7.66
CA ARG A 32 -1.05 28.95 8.54
C ARG A 32 -1.97 27.74 8.57
N THR A 33 -1.51 26.62 8.03
CA THR A 33 -2.21 25.33 8.11
C THR A 33 -1.32 24.32 8.80
N PRO A 34 -1.89 23.35 9.53
CA PRO A 34 -1.11 22.26 10.12
C PRO A 34 -0.36 21.50 9.02
N GLU A 35 0.94 21.33 9.20
CA GLU A 35 1.85 20.64 8.30
C GLU A 35 1.72 19.13 8.54
N GLN A 36 0.80 18.49 7.81
CA GLN A 36 0.69 17.03 7.78
C GLN A 36 1.38 16.50 6.52
N PRO A 37 2.06 15.34 6.60
CA PRO A 37 2.60 14.68 5.43
C PRO A 37 1.45 14.26 4.50
N HIS A 38 1.67 14.37 3.18
CA HIS A 38 0.73 13.95 2.15
C HIS A 38 1.49 13.17 1.08
N ARG A 39 1.15 11.88 0.90
CA ARG A 39 1.75 10.96 -0.08
C ARG A 39 3.28 10.97 -0.07
N VAL A 40 3.86 10.94 1.13
CA VAL A 40 5.31 10.84 1.28
C VAL A 40 5.76 9.45 0.85
N PRO A 41 6.67 9.32 -0.14
CA PRO A 41 7.13 8.01 -0.59
C PRO A 41 7.94 7.35 0.52
N ILE A 42 7.50 6.18 0.96
CA ILE A 42 8.19 5.36 1.97
C ILE A 42 8.35 3.92 1.49
N GLN A 43 9.42 3.26 1.93
CA GLN A 43 9.63 1.83 1.70
C GLN A 43 9.37 1.04 2.98
N LEU A 44 8.55 -0.01 2.91
CA LEU A 44 8.34 -0.95 4.01
C LEU A 44 9.11 -2.23 3.73
N VAL A 45 10.07 -2.52 4.60
CA VAL A 45 10.95 -3.68 4.50
C VAL A 45 10.49 -4.75 5.48
N ALA A 46 9.98 -5.84 4.95
CA ALA A 46 9.57 -7.02 5.70
C ALA A 46 9.48 -8.22 4.73
N PRO A 47 9.25 -9.46 5.20
CA PRO A 47 8.89 -10.54 4.30
C PRO A 47 7.76 -10.11 3.34
N PRO A 48 7.79 -10.49 2.05
CA PRO A 48 6.98 -9.88 0.99
C PRO A 48 5.49 -9.72 1.35
N LEU A 49 4.95 -10.77 1.96
CA LEU A 49 3.59 -10.82 2.47
C LEU A 49 3.28 -9.71 3.48
N VAL A 50 4.12 -9.55 4.50
CA VAL A 50 3.92 -8.56 5.58
C VAL A 50 4.14 -7.15 5.05
N ALA A 51 5.19 -6.95 4.25
CA ALA A 51 5.52 -5.65 3.67
C ALA A 51 4.36 -5.13 2.81
N THR A 52 3.76 -5.99 1.97
CA THR A 52 2.64 -5.63 1.09
C THR A 52 1.40 -5.24 1.89
N THR A 53 1.07 -5.99 2.94
CA THR A 53 -0.09 -5.67 3.79
C THR A 53 0.11 -4.36 4.57
N LEU A 54 1.27 -4.17 5.18
CA LEU A 54 1.58 -2.93 5.91
C LEU A 54 1.60 -1.71 4.98
N ALA A 55 2.10 -1.87 3.73
CA ALA A 55 2.11 -0.79 2.75
C ALA A 55 0.70 -0.38 2.33
N ALA A 56 -0.18 -1.36 2.09
CA ALA A 56 -1.59 -1.09 1.81
C ALA A 56 -2.26 -0.33 2.97
N GLU A 57 -2.01 -0.75 4.21
CA GLU A 57 -2.58 -0.09 5.39
C GLU A 57 -2.07 1.35 5.57
N ALA A 58 -0.76 1.57 5.37
CA ALA A 58 -0.17 2.90 5.42
C ALA A 58 -0.78 3.85 4.36
N ASN A 59 -1.10 3.31 3.18
CA ASN A 59 -1.73 4.06 2.08
C ASN A 59 -3.21 4.37 2.32
N ASP A 60 -3.90 3.57 3.14
CA ASP A 60 -5.32 3.71 3.49
C ASP A 60 -5.58 4.63 4.70
N LEU A 61 -4.52 5.14 5.34
CA LEU A 61 -4.64 6.09 6.43
C LEU A 61 -5.40 7.36 6.01
N ALA A 62 -6.17 7.92 6.94
CA ALA A 62 -6.90 9.17 6.71
C ALA A 62 -5.93 10.28 6.28
N ASN A 63 -6.33 11.05 5.26
CA ASN A 63 -5.52 12.08 4.59
C ASN A 63 -4.33 11.57 3.75
N ARG A 64 -4.15 10.24 3.61
CA ARG A 64 -3.12 9.59 2.79
C ARG A 64 -1.71 10.18 3.02
N PRO A 65 -1.17 10.07 4.24
CA PRO A 65 0.12 10.64 4.59
C PRO A 65 1.29 10.01 3.83
N PHE A 66 1.16 8.75 3.43
CA PHE A 66 2.21 7.98 2.79
C PHE A 66 1.81 7.52 1.38
N ASP A 67 2.84 7.30 0.56
CA ASP A 67 2.81 6.52 -0.67
C ASP A 67 3.81 5.37 -0.47
N ALA A 68 3.35 4.35 0.26
CA ALA A 68 4.16 3.25 0.73
C ALA A 68 4.30 2.16 -0.34
N ALA A 69 5.54 1.76 -0.58
CA ALA A 69 5.90 0.59 -1.38
C ALA A 69 6.47 -0.51 -0.48
N ALA A 70 6.26 -1.76 -0.90
CA ALA A 70 6.72 -2.95 -0.18
C ALA A 70 7.97 -3.52 -0.84
N THR A 71 8.94 -3.93 -0.03
CA THR A 71 10.16 -4.62 -0.47
C THR A 71 10.62 -5.62 0.60
N ASP A 72 11.30 -6.67 0.17
CA ASP A 72 11.99 -7.63 1.05
C ASP A 72 13.50 -7.36 1.13
N ASP A 73 14.01 -6.39 0.36
CA ASP A 73 15.42 -6.02 0.29
C ASP A 73 15.68 -4.72 1.07
N ALA A 74 16.29 -4.86 2.25
CA ALA A 74 16.66 -3.75 3.11
C ALA A 74 17.76 -2.87 2.50
N ASP A 75 18.70 -3.45 1.75
CA ASP A 75 19.80 -2.70 1.15
C ASP A 75 19.29 -1.84 -0.02
N ALA A 76 18.36 -2.39 -0.82
CA ALA A 76 17.66 -1.62 -1.85
C ALA A 76 16.82 -0.49 -1.25
N ALA A 77 16.08 -0.74 -0.16
CA ALA A 77 15.30 0.29 0.51
C ALA A 77 16.19 1.41 1.08
N ARG A 78 17.32 1.06 1.73
CA ARG A 78 18.29 2.05 2.21
C ARG A 78 18.92 2.85 1.05
N ALA A 79 19.15 2.23 -0.10
CA ALA A 79 19.64 2.92 -1.30
C ALA A 79 18.62 3.91 -1.86
N ASP A 80 17.33 3.53 -1.93
CA ASP A 80 16.23 4.40 -2.33
C ASP A 80 16.08 5.61 -1.40
N VAL A 81 16.32 5.42 -0.08
CA VAL A 81 16.33 6.53 0.87
C VAL A 81 17.56 7.41 0.65
N ALA A 82 18.75 6.81 0.44
CA ALA A 82 19.99 7.56 0.24
C ALA A 82 20.00 8.40 -1.05
N ASP A 83 19.35 7.93 -2.12
CA ASP A 83 19.25 8.60 -3.41
C ASP A 83 17.99 9.48 -3.57
N GLY A 84 17.17 9.60 -2.53
CA GLY A 84 16.00 10.46 -2.49
C GLY A 84 14.79 9.96 -3.29
N THR A 85 14.81 8.73 -3.79
CA THR A 85 13.65 8.06 -4.38
C THR A 85 12.55 7.83 -3.34
N ALA A 86 12.94 7.46 -2.12
CA ALA A 86 12.09 7.40 -0.94
C ALA A 86 12.55 8.42 0.11
N VAL A 87 11.60 8.98 0.87
CA VAL A 87 11.92 9.92 1.96
C VAL A 87 12.38 9.16 3.21
N ALA A 88 11.81 7.98 3.43
CA ALA A 88 12.13 7.11 4.56
C ALA A 88 11.88 5.64 4.21
N SER A 89 12.51 4.73 4.94
CA SER A 89 12.15 3.32 4.96
C SER A 89 11.93 2.84 6.39
N ILE A 90 11.05 1.85 6.57
CA ILE A 90 10.77 1.21 7.86
C ILE A 90 11.13 -0.26 7.72
N GLU A 91 12.09 -0.72 8.50
CA GLU A 91 12.52 -2.11 8.57
C GLU A 91 11.85 -2.80 9.75
N VAL A 92 10.93 -3.72 9.44
CA VAL A 92 10.08 -4.37 10.42
C VAL A 92 10.79 -5.60 11.01
N ASP A 93 11.07 -5.56 12.31
CA ASP A 93 11.61 -6.70 13.04
C ASP A 93 10.47 -7.59 13.56
N LEU A 94 10.22 -8.70 12.88
CA LEU A 94 9.20 -9.67 13.29
C LEU A 94 9.61 -10.50 14.52
N ALA A 95 10.91 -10.62 14.83
CA ALA A 95 11.39 -11.31 16.02
C ALA A 95 11.25 -10.43 17.28
N GLY A 96 11.33 -9.11 17.13
CA GLY A 96 11.25 -8.12 18.21
C GLY A 96 10.05 -7.18 18.12
N THR A 97 10.06 -6.15 18.97
CA THR A 97 9.07 -5.05 18.99
C THR A 97 9.72 -3.69 18.69
N GLN A 98 10.94 -3.72 18.14
CA GLN A 98 11.71 -2.52 17.81
C GLN A 98 12.03 -2.55 16.32
N ASP A 99 11.44 -1.63 15.58
CA ASP A 99 11.65 -1.45 14.15
C ASP A 99 12.69 -0.37 13.88
N THR A 100 13.22 -0.33 12.67
CA THR A 100 14.22 0.68 12.28
C THR A 100 13.65 1.62 11.23
N LEU A 101 13.53 2.90 11.57
CA LEU A 101 13.19 3.98 10.65
C LEU A 101 14.47 4.55 10.07
N VAL A 102 14.70 4.30 8.79
CA VAL A 102 15.81 4.88 8.04
C VAL A 102 15.33 6.17 7.39
N VAL A 103 16.02 7.27 7.64
CA VAL A 103 15.75 8.57 7.00
C VAL A 103 17.01 9.10 6.33
N ASN A 104 16.85 9.82 5.22
CA ASN A 104 17.98 10.53 4.64
C ASN A 104 18.33 11.74 5.51
N ARG A 105 19.62 11.90 5.84
CA ARG A 105 20.11 13.05 6.62
C ARG A 105 19.89 14.41 5.93
N HIS A 106 19.69 14.41 4.62
CA HIS A 106 19.42 15.61 3.82
C HIS A 106 17.91 15.87 3.61
N THR A 107 17.05 15.01 4.16
CA THR A 107 15.61 15.28 4.22
C THR A 107 15.36 16.58 4.96
N ASP A 108 14.32 17.32 4.54
CA ASP A 108 13.93 18.53 5.25
C ASP A 108 13.56 18.20 6.71
N ASP A 109 14.10 18.95 7.68
CA ASP A 109 13.95 18.63 9.11
C ASP A 109 12.47 18.56 9.51
N ALA A 110 11.63 19.48 8.99
CA ALA A 110 10.20 19.49 9.29
C ALA A 110 9.49 18.28 8.68
N LEU A 111 9.89 17.85 7.49
CA LEU A 111 9.35 16.64 6.85
C LEU A 111 9.78 15.37 7.60
N ALA A 112 11.06 15.26 7.95
CA ALA A 112 11.58 14.13 8.73
C ALA A 112 10.88 14.01 10.08
N ASP A 113 10.70 15.13 10.80
CA ASP A 113 9.96 15.17 12.06
C ASP A 113 8.48 14.79 11.90
N ALA A 114 7.83 15.25 10.82
CA ALA A 114 6.44 14.92 10.54
C ALA A 114 6.24 13.42 10.23
N VAL A 115 7.12 12.86 9.39
CA VAL A 115 7.14 11.43 9.05
C VAL A 115 7.40 10.59 10.30
N ARG A 116 8.45 10.94 11.07
CA ARG A 116 8.79 10.26 12.33
C ARG A 116 7.62 10.28 13.31
N LYS A 117 6.99 11.43 13.53
CA LYS A 117 5.85 11.55 14.45
C LYS A 117 4.66 10.68 14.03
N GLN A 118 4.40 10.59 12.73
CA GLN A 118 3.31 9.78 12.20
C GLN A 118 3.62 8.28 12.34
N ILE A 119 4.86 7.86 12.05
CA ILE A 119 5.33 6.48 12.22
C ILE A 119 5.35 6.10 13.71
N ASP A 120 5.89 6.95 14.58
CA ASP A 120 5.88 6.76 16.04
C ASP A 120 4.45 6.50 16.56
N ALA A 121 3.46 7.25 16.07
CA ALA A 121 2.07 7.06 16.45
C ALA A 121 1.48 5.72 15.95
N LEU A 122 1.85 5.30 14.74
CA LEU A 122 1.45 4.01 14.17
C LEU A 122 2.10 2.84 14.93
N GLU A 123 3.41 2.88 15.18
CA GLU A 123 4.11 1.84 15.93
C GLU A 123 3.60 1.71 17.37
N GLN A 124 3.33 2.83 18.03
CA GLN A 124 2.67 2.85 19.34
C GLN A 124 1.26 2.25 19.28
N SER A 125 0.58 2.33 18.13
CA SER A 125 -0.71 1.68 17.87
C SER A 125 -0.62 0.19 17.53
N TYR A 126 0.60 -0.35 17.35
CA TYR A 126 0.89 -1.80 17.31
C TYR A 126 1.62 -2.32 18.55
N GLY A 127 2.08 -1.43 19.44
CA GLY A 127 2.72 -1.80 20.71
C GLY A 127 4.21 -2.00 20.51
N ARG A 128 4.73 -1.31 19.51
CA ARG A 128 6.09 -1.39 18.99
C ARG A 128 6.74 -0.03 19.15
N THR A 129 8.05 0.01 18.94
CA THR A 129 8.87 1.22 19.04
C THR A 129 9.78 1.29 17.83
N VAL A 130 10.24 2.48 17.48
CA VAL A 130 11.12 2.66 16.32
C VAL A 130 12.42 3.34 16.72
N THR A 131 13.54 2.85 16.19
CA THR A 131 14.85 3.48 16.26
C THR A 131 15.16 4.17 14.96
N VAL A 132 15.70 5.39 15.02
CA VAL A 132 15.99 6.19 13.83
C VAL A 132 17.45 6.02 13.43
N GLU A 133 17.68 5.62 12.18
CA GLU A 133 18.99 5.61 11.54
C GLU A 133 19.03 6.62 10.38
N GLU A 134 20.13 7.35 10.28
CA GLU A 134 20.35 8.32 9.20
C GLU A 134 21.26 7.73 8.12
N VAL A 135 20.85 7.83 6.86
CA VAL A 135 21.65 7.43 5.69
C VAL A 135 21.97 8.63 4.80
N THR A 136 23.10 8.54 4.09
CA THR A 136 23.54 9.51 3.08
C THR A 136 24.33 8.79 2.00
N ALA A 137 24.21 9.21 0.75
CA ALA A 137 24.98 8.66 -0.38
C ALA A 137 26.51 8.79 -0.19
N ASP A 138 26.99 9.80 0.55
CA ASP A 138 28.43 10.11 0.69
C ASP A 138 29.10 9.52 1.95
N GLY A 139 28.39 8.72 2.75
CA GLY A 139 28.90 8.15 4.01
C GLY A 139 29.11 9.16 5.15
N VAL A 140 29.73 8.70 6.26
CA VAL A 140 29.87 9.46 7.52
C VAL A 140 30.89 10.60 7.37
N GLY A 141 30.43 11.77 6.92
CA GLY A 141 31.16 13.04 6.90
C GLY A 141 30.51 14.13 7.76
N PRO A 142 31.18 15.28 7.98
CA PRO A 142 30.55 16.44 8.63
C PRO A 142 29.35 16.91 7.81
N ALA A 143 28.25 17.22 8.51
CA ALA A 143 26.99 17.60 7.87
C ALA A 143 27.20 18.78 6.90
N PRO A 144 26.88 18.62 5.60
CA PRO A 144 26.92 19.72 4.65
C PRO A 144 25.85 20.77 4.98
N PRO A 145 25.90 21.96 4.36
CA PRO A 145 24.88 22.97 4.57
C PRO A 145 23.48 22.43 4.23
N GLY A 146 22.53 22.60 5.14
CA GLY A 146 21.17 22.08 5.00
C GLY A 146 20.40 22.66 3.81
N ARG A 147 19.25 22.05 3.49
CA ARG A 147 18.37 22.43 2.37
C ARG A 147 18.04 23.92 2.29
N GLY A 148 18.08 24.66 3.41
CA GLY A 148 17.93 26.12 3.45
C GLY A 148 18.80 26.90 2.45
N HIS A 149 20.02 26.43 2.15
CA HIS A 149 20.87 27.06 1.13
C HIS A 149 20.35 26.84 -0.30
N ALA A 150 19.74 25.69 -0.58
CA ALA A 150 19.09 25.42 -1.86
C ALA A 150 17.88 26.34 -2.07
N TYR A 151 17.05 26.53 -1.04
CA TYR A 151 15.95 27.51 -1.07
C TYR A 151 16.46 28.93 -1.35
N ALA A 152 17.52 29.36 -0.67
CA ALA A 152 18.12 30.68 -0.88
C ALA A 152 18.69 30.84 -2.31
N LEU A 153 19.32 29.80 -2.85
CA LEU A 153 19.86 29.78 -4.21
C LEU A 153 18.75 29.89 -5.27
N VAL A 154 17.69 29.10 -5.12
CA VAL A 154 16.51 29.12 -6.00
C VAL A 154 15.83 30.49 -5.97
N LEU A 155 15.61 31.06 -4.78
CA LEU A 155 15.03 32.40 -4.64
C LEU A 155 15.89 33.46 -5.34
N SER A 156 17.22 33.37 -5.16
CA SER A 156 18.16 34.30 -5.79
C SER A 156 18.14 34.19 -7.32
N ALA A 157 18.01 32.98 -7.86
CA ALA A 157 17.88 32.73 -9.30
C ALA A 157 16.60 33.35 -9.89
N ILE A 158 15.47 33.19 -9.21
CA ILE A 158 14.18 33.77 -9.63
C ILE A 158 14.26 35.30 -9.61
N LEU A 159 14.80 35.88 -8.53
CA LEU A 159 14.99 37.32 -8.39
C LEU A 159 15.91 37.88 -9.47
N LEU A 160 16.98 37.16 -9.83
CA LEU A 160 17.88 37.55 -10.92
C LEU A 160 17.16 37.53 -12.28
N GLY A 161 16.36 36.50 -12.56
CA GLY A 161 15.59 36.39 -13.80
C GLY A 161 14.54 37.50 -13.94
N PHE A 162 13.74 37.71 -12.90
CA PHE A 162 12.77 38.80 -12.83
C PHE A 162 13.44 40.18 -12.96
N GLY A 163 14.49 40.43 -12.18
CA GLY A 163 15.23 41.69 -12.19
C GLY A 163 15.87 42.02 -13.53
N THR A 164 16.35 40.99 -14.26
CA THR A 164 16.89 41.14 -15.62
C THR A 164 15.86 41.74 -16.57
N VAL A 165 14.60 41.28 -16.51
CA VAL A 165 13.53 41.82 -17.36
C VAL A 165 13.17 43.24 -16.93
N VAL A 166 13.08 43.53 -15.63
CA VAL A 166 12.82 44.89 -15.13
C VAL A 166 13.86 45.88 -15.69
N VAL A 167 15.14 45.53 -15.69
CA VAL A 167 16.22 46.37 -16.27
C VAL A 167 16.05 46.53 -17.78
N ILE A 168 15.72 45.46 -18.51
CA ILE A 168 15.45 45.50 -19.95
C ILE A 168 14.28 46.45 -20.25
N SER A 169 13.19 46.37 -19.48
CA SER A 169 11.98 47.16 -19.65
C SER A 169 12.20 48.64 -19.35
N LEU A 170 12.99 48.94 -18.32
CA LEU A 170 13.43 50.31 -18.00
C LEU A 170 14.31 50.92 -19.10
N ALA A 171 15.20 50.12 -19.70
CA ALA A 171 16.13 50.58 -20.72
C ALA A 171 15.50 50.71 -22.11
N ARG A 172 14.65 49.74 -22.51
CA ARG A 172 14.18 49.55 -23.89
C ARG A 172 12.66 49.51 -24.04
N GLY A 173 11.91 49.80 -22.97
CA GLY A 173 10.44 49.78 -22.93
C GLY A 173 9.87 48.37 -22.71
N PRO A 174 8.56 48.23 -22.43
CA PRO A 174 8.00 46.96 -21.98
C PRO A 174 7.88 45.90 -23.08
N VAL A 175 7.56 46.27 -24.32
CA VAL A 175 7.26 45.29 -25.38
C VAL A 175 8.26 45.36 -26.53
N ALA A 176 8.68 44.19 -27.04
CA ALA A 176 9.47 44.10 -28.26
C ALA A 176 8.60 44.36 -29.51
N LEU A 177 8.85 45.49 -30.17
CA LEU A 177 8.12 45.92 -31.38
C LEU A 177 8.67 45.31 -32.68
N THR A 178 9.93 44.89 -32.69
CA THR A 178 10.59 44.29 -33.87
C THR A 178 11.18 42.93 -33.54
N LEU A 179 11.31 42.07 -34.55
CA LEU A 179 11.93 40.76 -34.40
C LEU A 179 13.37 40.89 -33.86
N ARG A 180 14.14 41.84 -34.41
CA ARG A 180 15.50 42.14 -33.95
C ARG A 180 15.54 42.50 -32.45
N LEU A 181 14.61 43.33 -31.97
CA LEU A 181 14.56 43.70 -30.57
C LEU A 181 14.15 42.51 -29.68
N GLY A 182 13.25 41.65 -30.16
CA GLY A 182 12.90 40.40 -29.48
C GLY A 182 14.11 39.46 -29.33
N VAL A 183 14.85 39.24 -30.41
CA VAL A 183 16.08 38.41 -30.40
C VAL A 183 17.13 38.99 -29.45
N VAL A 184 17.38 40.31 -29.49
CA VAL A 184 18.34 40.95 -28.58
C VAL A 184 17.96 40.77 -27.11
N ARG A 185 16.67 40.81 -26.77
CA ARG A 185 16.20 40.55 -25.39
C ARG A 185 16.44 39.11 -24.97
N LEU A 186 16.14 38.14 -25.84
CA LEU A 186 16.36 36.71 -25.55
C LEU A 186 17.85 36.39 -25.40
N VAL A 187 18.73 36.97 -26.23
CA VAL A 187 20.19 36.83 -26.09
C VAL A 187 20.67 37.43 -24.77
N GLY A 188 20.14 38.59 -24.37
CA GLY A 188 20.45 39.22 -23.08
C GLY A 188 20.02 38.36 -21.89
N ILE A 189 18.84 37.74 -21.96
CA ILE A 189 18.36 36.78 -20.95
C ILE A 189 19.28 35.56 -20.92
N ALA A 190 19.61 34.96 -22.07
CA ALA A 190 20.50 33.80 -22.13
C ALA A 190 21.87 34.09 -21.50
N ALA A 191 22.46 35.26 -21.77
CA ALA A 191 23.72 35.67 -21.17
C ALA A 191 23.61 35.86 -19.65
N ALA A 192 22.54 36.50 -19.16
CA ALA A 192 22.29 36.67 -17.73
C ALA A 192 22.04 35.33 -17.01
N SER A 193 21.33 34.40 -17.65
CA SER A 193 21.09 33.04 -17.17
C SER A 193 22.39 32.26 -17.00
N VAL A 194 23.25 32.25 -18.01
CA VAL A 194 24.55 31.58 -17.93
C VAL A 194 25.43 32.21 -16.85
N ALA A 195 25.48 33.54 -16.78
CA ALA A 195 26.23 34.24 -15.74
C ALA A 195 25.69 33.91 -14.33
N GLY A 196 24.36 33.87 -14.16
CA GLY A 196 23.70 33.49 -12.91
C GLY A 196 24.03 32.06 -12.48
N GLY A 197 23.97 31.09 -13.41
CA GLY A 197 24.35 29.70 -13.17
C GLY A 197 25.82 29.51 -12.78
N ILE A 198 26.71 30.39 -13.24
CA ILE A 198 28.13 30.37 -12.84
C ILE A 198 28.33 31.07 -11.49
N VAL A 199 27.72 32.24 -11.27
CA VAL A 199 28.05 33.07 -10.11
C VAL A 199 27.29 32.67 -8.85
N LEU A 200 25.96 32.46 -8.93
CA LEU A 200 25.12 32.28 -7.76
C LEU A 200 25.52 31.06 -6.89
N PRO A 201 25.77 29.86 -7.45
CA PRO A 201 26.15 28.70 -6.64
C PRO A 201 27.50 28.82 -5.93
N ARG A 202 28.30 29.83 -6.28
CA ARG A 202 29.65 30.07 -5.70
C ARG A 202 29.65 31.15 -4.62
N LEU A 203 28.50 31.76 -4.34
CA LEU A 203 28.36 32.73 -3.26
C LEU A 203 28.13 31.98 -1.95
N GLY A 204 28.92 32.23 -0.91
CA GLY A 204 28.90 31.48 0.36
C GLY A 204 27.52 31.18 0.98
N PRO A 205 26.55 32.12 1.04
CA PRO A 205 25.22 31.80 1.59
C PRO A 205 24.32 31.01 0.63
N LEU A 206 24.73 30.81 -0.62
CA LEU A 206 24.00 30.11 -1.68
C LEU A 206 24.73 28.84 -2.16
N THR A 207 25.91 28.54 -1.60
CA THR A 207 26.65 27.32 -1.92
C THR A 207 25.92 26.10 -1.39
N VAL A 208 25.65 25.18 -2.31
CA VAL A 208 25.09 23.85 -2.05
C VAL A 208 26.14 22.79 -2.41
N PRO A 209 26.17 21.64 -1.72
CA PRO A 209 27.01 20.50 -2.13
C PRO A 209 26.57 19.97 -3.49
N GLY A 210 27.41 19.19 -4.17
CA GLY A 210 27.05 18.51 -5.43
C GLY A 210 27.87 18.92 -6.66
N GLU A 211 27.47 18.38 -7.82
CA GLU A 211 28.21 18.54 -9.08
C GLU A 211 28.04 19.98 -9.64
N PRO A 212 29.13 20.76 -9.79
CA PRO A 212 29.03 22.18 -10.12
C PRO A 212 28.37 22.50 -11.46
N VAL A 213 28.49 21.60 -12.45
CA VAL A 213 27.89 21.80 -13.78
C VAL A 213 26.38 21.59 -13.72
N ALA A 214 25.90 20.52 -13.08
CA ALA A 214 24.49 20.20 -12.91
C ALA A 214 23.76 21.32 -12.15
N ILE A 215 24.32 21.76 -11.02
CA ILE A 215 23.78 22.90 -10.25
C ILE A 215 23.77 24.18 -11.10
N GLY A 216 24.87 24.44 -11.82
CA GLY A 216 24.97 25.62 -12.69
C GLY A 216 23.96 25.63 -13.83
N VAL A 217 23.70 24.47 -14.44
CA VAL A 217 22.69 24.28 -15.50
C VAL A 217 21.29 24.46 -14.94
N SER A 218 20.97 23.84 -13.81
CA SER A 218 19.68 24.00 -13.11
C SER A 218 19.41 25.49 -12.85
N VAL A 219 20.36 26.20 -12.24
CA VAL A 219 20.25 27.62 -11.92
C VAL A 219 20.11 28.47 -13.18
N ALA A 220 20.89 28.21 -14.23
CA ALA A 220 20.79 28.96 -15.49
C ALA A 220 19.40 28.81 -16.13
N LEU A 221 18.85 27.59 -16.17
CA LEU A 221 17.51 27.31 -16.68
C LEU A 221 16.44 27.95 -15.80
N GLY A 222 16.61 27.94 -14.47
CA GLY A 222 15.74 28.64 -13.53
C GLY A 222 15.66 30.15 -13.78
N VAL A 223 16.82 30.81 -13.91
CA VAL A 223 16.91 32.24 -14.27
C VAL A 223 16.25 32.49 -15.63
N ALA A 224 16.45 31.60 -16.61
CA ALA A 224 15.85 31.71 -17.94
C ALA A 224 14.33 31.58 -17.90
N ALA A 225 13.81 30.61 -17.14
CA ALA A 225 12.37 30.40 -16.96
C ALA A 225 11.72 31.63 -16.32
N ALA A 226 12.27 32.11 -15.19
CA ALA A 226 11.76 33.30 -14.52
C ALA A 226 11.76 34.54 -15.43
N ALA A 227 12.85 34.77 -16.16
CA ALA A 227 12.97 35.89 -17.09
C ALA A 227 12.02 35.77 -18.29
N THR A 228 11.93 34.60 -18.92
CA THR A 228 11.07 34.43 -20.11
C THR A 228 9.59 34.47 -19.76
N ILE A 229 9.17 33.94 -18.60
CA ILE A 229 7.80 34.06 -18.09
C ILE A 229 7.46 35.53 -17.81
N THR A 230 8.36 36.26 -17.15
CA THR A 230 8.18 37.71 -16.91
C THR A 230 8.02 38.47 -18.22
N LEU A 231 8.85 38.14 -19.24
CA LEU A 231 8.76 38.74 -20.57
C LEU A 231 7.45 38.37 -21.28
N ALA A 232 6.97 37.13 -21.13
CA ALA A 232 5.71 36.67 -21.71
C ALA A 232 4.51 37.43 -21.13
N LEU A 233 4.45 37.56 -19.80
CA LEU A 233 3.41 38.32 -19.10
C LEU A 233 3.44 39.81 -19.48
N GLU A 234 4.64 40.40 -19.56
CA GLU A 234 4.82 41.77 -20.04
C GLU A 234 4.37 41.93 -21.50
N SER A 235 4.59 40.91 -22.34
CA SER A 235 4.12 40.92 -23.72
C SER A 235 2.59 40.93 -23.83
N LEU A 236 1.88 40.36 -22.86
CA LEU A 236 0.41 40.25 -22.84
C LEU A 236 -0.27 41.47 -22.20
N ALA A 237 0.30 41.96 -21.10
CA ALA A 237 -0.31 42.95 -20.22
C ALA A 237 0.45 44.29 -20.15
N GLY A 238 1.52 44.46 -20.93
CA GLY A 238 2.41 45.61 -20.80
C GLY A 238 3.02 45.64 -19.39
N LEU A 239 3.14 46.82 -18.78
CA LEU A 239 3.74 46.94 -17.44
C LEU A 239 2.97 46.25 -16.33
N ALA A 240 1.65 46.11 -16.45
CA ALA A 240 0.89 45.34 -15.49
C ALA A 240 1.37 43.87 -15.45
N GLY A 241 2.00 43.39 -16.53
CA GLY A 241 2.67 42.10 -16.61
C GLY A 241 3.82 41.92 -15.63
N LEU A 242 4.53 43.00 -15.22
CA LEU A 242 5.56 42.92 -14.18
C LEU A 242 4.95 42.69 -12.80
N GLY A 243 3.81 43.31 -12.50
CA GLY A 243 3.06 43.07 -11.27
C GLY A 243 2.47 41.66 -11.24
N LEU A 244 1.94 41.18 -12.38
CA LEU A 244 1.48 39.79 -12.54
C LEU A 244 2.61 38.78 -12.32
N ALA A 245 3.80 39.02 -12.90
CA ALA A 245 4.96 38.16 -12.70
C ALA A 245 5.41 38.13 -11.23
N ALA A 246 5.43 39.29 -10.56
CA ALA A 246 5.74 39.36 -9.14
C ALA A 246 4.71 38.57 -8.28
N ILE A 247 3.42 38.67 -8.60
CA ILE A 247 2.38 37.85 -7.95
C ILE A 247 2.64 36.36 -8.23
N THR A 248 2.94 35.98 -9.47
CA THR A 248 3.20 34.57 -9.82
C THR A 248 4.34 33.98 -9.00
N PHE A 249 5.46 34.69 -8.85
CA PHE A 249 6.61 34.18 -8.09
C PHE A 249 6.47 34.30 -6.56
N LEU A 250 5.58 35.14 -6.04
CA LEU A 250 5.44 35.38 -4.59
C LEU A 250 4.15 34.79 -3.97
N ALA A 251 3.04 34.77 -4.71
CA ALA A 251 1.75 34.32 -4.21
C ALA A 251 1.49 32.83 -4.45
N PHE A 252 2.06 32.26 -5.52
CA PHE A 252 1.87 30.85 -5.88
C PHE A 252 2.97 29.93 -5.34
N GLU A 253 3.90 30.45 -4.52
CA GLU A 253 5.06 29.70 -4.01
C GLU A 253 5.30 29.88 -2.49
N PRO A 254 4.27 29.67 -1.65
CA PRO A 254 4.41 29.83 -0.20
C PRO A 254 5.46 28.88 0.40
N GLY A 255 5.59 27.66 -0.11
CA GLY A 255 6.59 26.68 0.37
C GLY A 255 8.03 27.13 0.17
N LEU A 256 8.34 27.68 -1.00
CA LEU A 256 9.67 28.22 -1.31
C LEU A 256 10.05 29.38 -0.36
N LEU A 257 9.08 30.24 -0.03
CA LEU A 257 9.30 31.39 0.85
C LEU A 257 9.43 31.01 2.34
N ARG A 258 8.78 29.91 2.74
CA ARG A 258 8.85 29.39 4.12
C ARG A 258 9.97 28.38 4.33
N GLY A 259 10.54 27.84 3.25
CA GLY A 259 11.47 26.73 3.31
C GLY A 259 10.79 25.42 3.70
N THR A 260 9.55 25.19 3.24
CA THR A 260 8.75 24.01 3.59
C THR A 260 8.67 23.06 2.39
N ASP A 261 8.86 21.77 2.63
CA ASP A 261 8.73 20.74 1.60
C ASP A 261 7.30 20.69 1.00
N PRO A 262 7.13 20.52 -0.32
CA PRO A 262 5.84 20.30 -0.96
C PRO A 262 4.95 19.24 -0.31
N ALA A 263 5.53 18.16 0.22
CA ALA A 263 4.78 17.06 0.85
C ALA A 263 4.07 17.46 2.15
N LEU A 264 4.45 18.59 2.76
CA LEU A 264 3.81 19.15 3.95
C LEU A 264 2.72 20.18 3.63
N GLN A 265 2.53 20.52 2.35
CA GLN A 265 1.57 21.54 1.92
C GLN A 265 0.18 20.93 1.70
N ASN A 266 -0.87 21.71 1.96
CA ASN A 266 -2.24 21.30 1.67
C ASN A 266 -2.57 21.45 0.17
N ALA A 267 -3.58 20.71 -0.29
CA ALA A 267 -4.12 20.89 -1.64
C ALA A 267 -4.62 22.35 -1.84
N PRO A 268 -4.39 22.93 -3.04
CA PRO A 268 -3.80 22.33 -4.23
C PRO A 268 -2.25 22.41 -4.29
N TRP A 269 -1.58 23.01 -3.31
CA TRP A 269 -0.16 23.38 -3.42
C TRP A 269 0.80 22.19 -3.44
N ASN A 270 0.48 21.11 -2.72
CA ASN A 270 1.24 19.85 -2.81
C ASN A 270 1.28 19.24 -4.22
N GLN A 271 0.26 19.48 -5.04
CA GLN A 271 0.17 18.93 -6.39
C GLN A 271 0.73 19.87 -7.46
N VAL A 272 0.65 21.18 -7.22
CA VAL A 272 0.97 22.18 -8.23
C VAL A 272 2.41 22.68 -8.11
N SER A 273 2.98 22.73 -6.91
CA SER A 273 4.31 23.32 -6.66
C SER A 273 5.43 22.63 -7.45
N SER A 274 5.45 21.29 -7.53
CA SER A 274 6.47 20.52 -8.29
C SER A 274 6.44 20.79 -9.80
N VAL A 275 5.28 21.14 -10.35
CA VAL A 275 5.12 21.46 -11.78
C VAL A 275 5.44 22.92 -12.08
N LEU A 276 5.37 23.81 -11.09
CA LEU A 276 5.70 25.22 -11.26
C LEU A 276 7.21 25.40 -11.53
N PRO A 277 7.61 26.47 -12.25
CA PRO A 277 9.01 26.71 -12.59
C PRO A 277 9.93 26.79 -11.37
N SER A 278 9.43 27.24 -10.22
CA SER A 278 10.27 27.36 -9.03
C SER A 278 10.42 26.05 -8.27
N GLY A 279 9.37 25.23 -8.20
CA GLY A 279 9.45 23.86 -7.66
C GLY A 279 10.33 22.97 -8.53
N ALA A 280 10.15 23.00 -9.86
CA ALA A 280 11.03 22.30 -10.78
C ALA A 280 12.50 22.74 -10.67
N LEU A 281 12.75 24.03 -10.36
CA LEU A 281 14.11 24.52 -10.08
C LEU A 281 14.64 23.99 -8.75
N LEU A 282 13.82 23.99 -7.70
CA LEU A 282 14.18 23.45 -6.39
C LEU A 282 14.49 21.96 -6.47
N ASP A 283 13.68 21.18 -7.18
CA ASP A 283 13.91 19.76 -7.46
C ASP A 283 15.21 19.55 -8.24
N ALA A 284 15.45 20.33 -9.29
CA ALA A 284 16.68 20.22 -10.09
C ALA A 284 17.96 20.61 -9.31
N VAL A 285 17.85 21.51 -8.33
CA VAL A 285 18.99 21.89 -7.46
C VAL A 285 19.20 20.87 -6.35
N THR A 286 18.13 20.41 -5.71
CA THR A 286 18.22 19.44 -4.59
C THR A 286 18.65 18.05 -5.08
N THR A 287 18.15 17.59 -6.24
CA THR A 287 18.57 16.32 -6.86
C THR A 287 20.05 16.32 -7.25
N ALA A 288 20.53 17.42 -7.83
CA ALA A 288 21.94 17.59 -8.18
C ALA A 288 22.85 17.75 -6.95
N ALA A 289 22.30 18.27 -5.84
CA ALA A 289 23.07 18.57 -4.64
C ALA A 289 23.17 17.42 -3.64
N PHE A 290 22.07 16.67 -3.45
CA PHE A 290 21.92 15.74 -2.34
C PHE A 290 21.63 14.30 -2.75
N TYR A 291 21.25 14.05 -4.01
CA TYR A 291 20.64 12.79 -4.44
C TYR A 291 21.28 12.18 -5.70
N GLY A 292 22.51 12.59 -6.05
CA GLY A 292 23.25 11.97 -7.16
C GLY A 292 22.64 12.14 -8.57
N GLY A 293 21.62 12.99 -8.74
CA GLY A 293 21.02 13.32 -10.04
C GLY A 293 19.83 12.47 -10.49
N THR A 294 19.32 11.56 -9.66
CA THR A 294 18.03 10.87 -9.88
C THR A 294 16.89 11.92 -9.91
N GLY A 295 15.96 11.80 -10.87
CA GLY A 295 14.87 12.79 -11.06
C GLY A 295 15.27 14.13 -11.72
N TRP A 296 16.57 14.44 -11.82
CA TRP A 296 17.07 15.70 -12.40
C TRP A 296 16.57 15.95 -13.83
N ALA A 297 16.50 14.89 -14.66
CA ALA A 297 16.03 15.00 -16.04
C ALA A 297 14.57 15.48 -16.17
N VAL A 298 13.68 15.05 -15.26
CA VAL A 298 12.26 15.47 -15.25
C VAL A 298 12.16 16.94 -14.89
N ALA A 299 12.88 17.36 -13.85
CA ALA A 299 12.93 18.76 -13.40
C ALA A 299 13.48 19.69 -14.50
N ILE A 300 14.55 19.28 -15.18
CA ILE A 300 15.12 20.02 -16.33
C ILE A 300 14.14 20.09 -17.50
N ALA A 301 13.45 18.98 -17.82
CA ALA A 301 12.45 18.95 -18.88
C ALA A 301 11.28 19.91 -18.60
N LEU A 302 10.82 19.99 -17.35
CA LEU A 302 9.81 20.96 -16.91
C LEU A 302 10.28 22.41 -17.08
N LEU A 303 11.50 22.74 -16.65
CA LEU A 303 12.08 24.08 -16.82
C LEU A 303 12.21 24.47 -18.30
N VAL A 304 12.70 23.56 -19.14
CA VAL A 304 12.81 23.78 -20.59
C VAL A 304 11.42 23.98 -21.21
N THR A 305 10.42 23.21 -20.77
CA THR A 305 9.03 23.33 -21.23
C THR A 305 8.47 24.70 -20.89
N TRP A 306 8.66 25.19 -19.66
CA TRP A 306 8.24 26.53 -19.25
C TRP A 306 8.91 27.63 -20.06
N VAL A 307 10.21 27.54 -20.29
CA VAL A 307 10.94 28.48 -21.16
C VAL A 307 10.36 28.47 -22.57
N ALA A 308 10.14 27.29 -23.16
CA ALA A 308 9.61 27.15 -24.50
C ALA A 308 8.19 27.74 -24.63
N VAL A 309 7.30 27.45 -23.68
CA VAL A 309 5.94 27.99 -23.62
C VAL A 309 5.96 29.51 -23.47
N ALA A 310 6.82 30.06 -22.62
CA ALA A 310 6.94 31.51 -22.41
C ALA A 310 7.49 32.24 -23.66
N VAL A 311 8.49 31.66 -24.33
CA VAL A 311 9.03 32.18 -25.59
C VAL A 311 7.97 32.11 -26.69
N MET A 312 7.25 30.99 -26.81
CA MET A 312 6.15 30.82 -27.75
C MET A 312 5.05 31.85 -27.51
N THR A 313 4.67 32.08 -26.25
CA THR A 313 3.70 33.12 -25.86
C THR A 313 4.14 34.48 -26.36
N SER A 314 5.40 34.84 -26.13
CA SER A 314 5.97 36.12 -26.56
C SER A 314 5.95 36.29 -28.09
N ILE A 315 6.25 35.21 -28.82
CA ILE A 315 6.23 35.18 -30.29
C ILE A 315 4.80 35.29 -30.83
N THR A 316 3.87 34.48 -30.33
CA THR A 316 2.46 34.48 -30.73
C THR A 316 1.80 35.81 -30.41
N ALA A 317 2.05 36.37 -29.23
CA ALA A 317 1.56 37.69 -28.85
C ALA A 317 2.06 38.76 -29.82
N ARG A 318 3.32 38.69 -30.28
CA ARG A 318 3.86 39.59 -31.31
C ARG A 318 3.16 39.42 -32.65
N PHE A 319 2.99 38.19 -33.13
CA PHE A 319 2.34 37.92 -34.42
C PHE A 319 0.88 38.39 -34.43
N VAL A 320 0.13 38.11 -33.36
CA VAL A 320 -1.26 38.56 -33.22
C VAL A 320 -1.32 40.09 -33.17
N ARG A 321 -0.46 40.77 -32.38
CA ARG A 321 -0.42 42.25 -32.36
C ARG A 321 -0.10 42.85 -33.73
N ALA A 322 0.85 42.27 -34.46
CA ALA A 322 1.24 42.73 -35.80
C ALA A 322 0.11 42.54 -36.82
N ARG A 323 -0.60 41.40 -36.75
CA ARG A 323 -1.71 41.08 -37.66
C ARG A 323 -2.93 41.99 -37.47
N TYR A 324 -3.19 42.44 -36.24
CA TYR A 324 -4.36 43.25 -35.88
C TYR A 324 -4.04 44.74 -35.59
N GLY A 325 -2.83 45.21 -35.91
CA GLY A 325 -2.47 46.63 -35.81
C GLY A 325 -2.54 47.22 -34.39
N ILE A 326 -2.25 46.44 -33.35
CA ILE A 326 -2.36 46.87 -31.95
C ILE A 326 -1.15 47.75 -31.57
N THR A 327 -1.40 49.04 -31.27
CA THR A 327 -0.38 50.02 -30.85
C THR A 327 -0.10 49.98 -29.35
N LEU A 328 1.10 50.43 -28.93
CA LEU A 328 1.55 50.44 -27.52
C LEU A 328 0.61 51.21 -26.58
N ASP A 329 -0.02 52.28 -27.08
CA ASP A 329 -0.93 53.11 -26.28
C ASP A 329 -2.15 52.31 -25.82
N ARG A 330 -2.58 51.28 -26.57
CA ARG A 330 -3.75 50.43 -26.28
C ARG A 330 -3.48 49.20 -25.38
N LEU A 331 -2.28 49.07 -24.81
CA LEU A 331 -1.90 47.90 -23.99
C LEU A 331 -2.32 47.99 -22.51
N GLY A 332 -2.76 49.17 -22.05
CA GLY A 332 -3.29 49.35 -20.70
C GLY A 332 -4.64 48.62 -20.48
N PRO A 333 -4.98 48.26 -19.24
CA PRO A 333 -6.24 47.58 -18.93
C PRO A 333 -7.50 48.44 -19.12
N ILE A 334 -7.37 49.75 -19.33
CA ILE A 334 -8.49 50.70 -19.41
C ILE A 334 -8.27 51.64 -20.59
N HIS A 335 -9.06 51.46 -21.66
CA HIS A 335 -9.34 52.52 -22.62
C HIS A 335 -10.85 52.75 -22.68
N PRO A 336 -11.31 54.01 -22.73
CA PRO A 336 -12.71 54.30 -23.00
C PRO A 336 -13.09 53.78 -24.40
N PRO A 337 -14.38 53.44 -24.63
CA PRO A 337 -14.84 52.96 -25.92
C PRO A 337 -14.53 53.96 -27.05
N PRO A 338 -14.30 53.49 -28.28
CA PRO A 338 -13.98 54.37 -29.40
C PRO A 338 -15.13 55.32 -29.72
N ASP A 339 -14.78 56.52 -30.17
CA ASP A 339 -15.69 57.57 -30.63
C ASP A 339 -16.53 57.05 -31.83
N PRO A 340 -17.86 57.25 -31.90
CA PRO A 340 -18.72 56.64 -32.91
C PRO A 340 -18.48 57.10 -34.36
N SER A 341 -17.55 58.03 -34.61
CA SER A 341 -17.31 58.61 -35.94
C SER A 341 -16.21 57.94 -36.78
N ASP A 342 -15.60 56.84 -36.29
CA ASP A 342 -14.59 56.08 -37.04
C ASP A 342 -15.23 54.88 -37.78
N ASP A 343 -15.58 55.07 -39.05
CA ASP A 343 -16.18 54.06 -39.95
C ASP A 343 -15.16 53.00 -40.44
N ALA A 344 -14.50 52.31 -39.52
CA ALA A 344 -13.69 51.13 -39.83
C ALA A 344 -14.17 49.91 -39.01
N ALA A 345 -14.54 48.85 -39.73
CA ALA A 345 -15.07 47.56 -39.30
C ALA A 345 -14.77 47.10 -37.85
N PRO A 346 -15.71 46.44 -37.14
CA PRO A 346 -15.55 46.01 -35.75
C PRO A 346 -14.60 44.80 -35.67
N THR A 347 -13.30 45.04 -35.67
CA THR A 347 -12.34 44.05 -35.19
C THR A 347 -12.10 44.34 -33.72
N HIS A 348 -12.92 43.76 -32.84
CA HIS A 348 -12.83 43.94 -31.38
C HIS A 348 -11.36 43.86 -30.90
N PRO A 349 -10.70 45.00 -30.60
CA PRO A 349 -9.30 45.03 -30.21
C PRO A 349 -9.09 44.46 -28.80
N THR A 350 -10.15 44.01 -28.15
CA THR A 350 -10.18 43.41 -26.80
C THR A 350 -9.97 41.90 -26.78
N LEU A 351 -10.20 41.18 -27.88
CA LEU A 351 -10.16 39.70 -27.92
C LEU A 351 -8.80 39.11 -28.35
N TRP A 352 -7.79 39.94 -28.65
CA TRP A 352 -6.49 39.45 -29.12
C TRP A 352 -5.75 38.58 -28.10
N ARG A 353 -5.91 38.89 -26.80
CA ARG A 353 -5.33 38.11 -25.70
C ARG A 353 -5.92 36.70 -25.68
N LEU A 354 -7.25 36.58 -25.84
CA LEU A 354 -7.93 35.28 -25.94
C LEU A 354 -7.46 34.47 -27.14
N ARG A 355 -7.13 35.11 -28.27
CA ARG A 355 -6.56 34.43 -29.44
C ARG A 355 -5.14 33.90 -29.19
N VAL A 356 -4.32 34.64 -28.44
CA VAL A 356 -2.99 34.15 -28.03
C VAL A 356 -3.15 32.97 -27.08
N LEU A 357 -4.03 33.09 -26.08
CA LEU A 357 -4.29 32.03 -25.11
C LEU A 357 -4.90 30.77 -25.77
N ALA A 358 -5.80 30.91 -26.75
CA ALA A 358 -6.39 29.79 -27.48
C ALA A 358 -5.38 28.96 -28.27
N VAL A 359 -4.23 29.54 -28.63
CA VAL A 359 -3.14 28.83 -29.31
C VAL A 359 -2.14 28.26 -28.29
N VAL A 360 -1.78 29.04 -27.27
CA VAL A 360 -0.72 28.67 -26.32
C VAL A 360 -1.19 27.66 -25.28
N VAL A 361 -2.41 27.81 -24.74
CA VAL A 361 -2.89 26.97 -23.63
C VAL A 361 -2.98 25.49 -24.02
N PRO A 362 -3.55 25.09 -25.18
CA PRO A 362 -3.57 23.68 -25.58
C PRO A 362 -2.17 23.09 -25.74
N VAL A 363 -1.22 23.85 -26.29
CA VAL A 363 0.17 23.41 -26.48
C VAL A 363 0.90 23.29 -25.14
N ALA A 364 0.67 24.23 -24.22
CA ALA A 364 1.22 24.16 -22.86
C ALA A 364 0.68 22.95 -22.08
N VAL A 365 -0.63 22.68 -22.17
CA VAL A 365 -1.26 21.52 -21.54
C VAL A 365 -0.70 20.21 -22.12
N LEU A 366 -0.57 20.10 -23.44
CA LEU A 366 0.01 18.91 -24.08
C LEU A 366 1.49 18.72 -23.72
N ALA A 367 2.28 19.79 -23.67
CA ALA A 367 3.69 19.72 -23.32
C ALA A 367 3.90 19.32 -21.84
N LEU A 368 3.07 19.83 -20.92
CA LEU A 368 3.07 19.44 -19.51
C LEU A 368 2.48 18.04 -19.28
N ALA A 369 1.49 17.61 -20.07
CA ALA A 369 0.96 16.24 -19.99
C ALA A 369 1.98 15.21 -20.48
N ALA A 370 2.80 15.55 -21.47
CA ALA A 370 3.86 14.69 -21.97
C ALA A 370 4.95 14.40 -20.92
N THR A 371 5.15 15.28 -19.93
CA THR A 371 6.08 15.00 -18.82
C THR A 371 5.53 13.98 -17.82
N ALA A 372 4.22 13.71 -17.84
CA ALA A 372 3.57 12.69 -17.00
C ALA A 372 3.54 11.29 -17.64
N LEU A 373 4.01 11.14 -18.89
CA LEU A 373 4.20 9.82 -19.54
C LEU A 373 5.50 9.13 -19.11
N VAL A 374 6.19 9.70 -18.13
CA VAL A 374 7.27 9.05 -17.40
C VAL A 374 6.61 8.06 -16.41
N PRO A 375 6.97 6.75 -16.41
CA PRO A 375 6.17 5.74 -15.71
C PRO A 375 6.21 5.93 -14.19
N SER A 376 5.04 5.88 -13.54
CA SER A 376 4.91 5.62 -12.10
C SER A 376 3.76 4.62 -11.91
N GLY A 377 4.10 3.43 -11.42
CA GLY A 377 3.21 2.29 -11.23
C GLY A 377 2.12 2.58 -10.19
N GLY A 378 0.94 2.02 -10.41
CA GLY A 378 -0.18 2.10 -9.46
C GLY A 378 -0.17 0.94 -8.47
N SER A 379 -1.11 0.97 -7.53
CA SER A 379 -1.69 -0.22 -6.89
C SER A 379 -3.05 0.09 -6.28
N ALA A 380 -3.92 -0.91 -6.36
CA ALA A 380 -5.29 -0.90 -5.89
C ALA A 380 -5.38 -1.30 -4.40
N GLU A 381 -6.46 -0.83 -3.79
CA GLU A 381 -6.88 -0.87 -2.39
C GLU A 381 -7.20 -2.31 -1.91
N VAL A 382 -6.65 -2.72 -0.76
CA VAL A 382 -7.02 -3.94 -0.01
C VAL A 382 -7.00 -3.63 1.50
N ALA A 383 -8.08 -3.99 2.20
CA ALA A 383 -8.42 -3.53 3.55
C ALA A 383 -7.77 -4.31 4.73
N ARG A 384 -7.44 -3.54 5.78
CA ARG A 384 -7.20 -3.72 7.26
C ARG A 384 -7.42 -5.10 7.95
N PRO A 385 -6.84 -5.35 9.17
CA PRO A 385 -5.59 -4.84 9.80
C PRO A 385 -4.71 -5.94 10.49
N PRO A 386 -3.52 -5.57 11.03
CA PRO A 386 -2.74 -6.35 11.98
C PRO A 386 -3.47 -6.43 13.33
N SER A 387 -3.76 -7.65 13.79
CA SER A 387 -4.47 -7.87 15.07
C SER A 387 -3.52 -7.73 16.25
N ARG A 388 -3.95 -7.04 17.31
CA ARG A 388 -3.36 -7.02 18.66
C ARG A 388 -4.03 -8.05 19.56
N ALA A 389 -3.91 -9.32 19.22
CA ALA A 389 -4.58 -10.36 19.98
C ALA A 389 -3.87 -10.60 21.33
N THR A 390 -4.67 -10.92 22.35
CA THR A 390 -4.19 -11.31 23.68
C THR A 390 -4.57 -12.76 23.97
N GLU A 391 -3.90 -13.39 24.93
CA GLU A 391 -4.28 -14.70 25.46
C GLU A 391 -5.00 -14.53 26.80
N THR A 392 -6.02 -15.34 27.05
CA THR A 392 -6.69 -15.39 28.36
C THR A 392 -5.78 -15.96 29.44
N GLU A 393 -6.23 -15.95 30.69
CA GLU A 393 -5.61 -16.76 31.74
C GLU A 393 -5.61 -18.25 31.35
N CYS A 394 -4.57 -18.94 31.82
CA CYS A 394 -4.28 -20.35 31.56
C CYS A 394 -5.31 -21.24 32.27
N LEU A 395 -6.19 -21.86 31.49
CA LEU A 395 -7.21 -22.79 31.97
C LEU A 395 -6.59 -24.17 32.14
N ALA A 396 -6.47 -24.63 33.39
CA ALA A 396 -5.88 -25.92 33.70
C ALA A 396 -6.60 -27.08 32.98
N THR A 397 -5.88 -27.80 32.13
CA THR A 397 -6.36 -29.00 31.41
C THR A 397 -5.90 -30.27 32.11
N GLY A 398 -4.82 -30.17 32.90
CA GLY A 398 -4.08 -31.30 33.47
C GLY A 398 -3.26 -32.02 32.40
N ASP A 399 -2.41 -32.96 32.82
CA ASP A 399 -1.52 -33.68 31.91
C ASP A 399 -2.30 -34.44 30.82
N VAL A 400 -1.90 -34.23 29.57
CA VAL A 400 -2.47 -34.92 28.39
C VAL A 400 -1.51 -36.00 27.93
N THR A 401 -1.80 -37.25 28.28
CA THR A 401 -0.95 -38.41 27.90
C THR A 401 -1.70 -39.43 27.04
N SER A 402 -3.02 -39.29 26.95
CA SER A 402 -3.90 -40.22 26.26
C SER A 402 -5.07 -39.54 25.55
N VAL A 403 -5.67 -40.27 24.61
CA VAL A 403 -6.93 -39.85 23.95
C VAL A 403 -8.09 -39.77 24.95
N ALA A 404 -8.04 -40.51 26.06
CA ALA A 404 -9.03 -40.39 27.12
C ALA A 404 -8.92 -39.02 27.83
N ASP A 405 -7.71 -38.49 28.00
CA ASP A 405 -7.48 -37.17 28.59
C ASP A 405 -7.98 -36.05 27.67
N LEU A 406 -7.71 -36.15 26.36
CA LEU A 406 -8.27 -35.22 25.36
C LEU A 406 -9.80 -35.17 25.41
N ASN A 407 -10.43 -36.35 25.49
CA ASN A 407 -11.88 -36.46 25.56
C ASN A 407 -12.45 -35.95 26.90
N ARG A 408 -11.75 -36.17 28.02
CA ARG A 408 -12.08 -35.60 29.33
C ARG A 408 -12.03 -34.08 29.29
N ILE A 409 -11.01 -33.50 28.67
CA ILE A 409 -10.92 -32.03 28.50
C ILE A 409 -12.09 -31.52 27.68
N ALA A 410 -12.38 -32.17 26.55
CA ALA A 410 -13.50 -31.80 25.71
C ALA A 410 -14.85 -31.92 26.43
N SER A 411 -15.07 -32.95 27.28
CA SER A 411 -16.36 -33.21 27.91
C SER A 411 -16.57 -32.55 29.27
N ASP A 412 -15.52 -32.36 30.07
CA ASP A 412 -15.66 -32.09 31.50
C ASP A 412 -15.06 -30.73 31.92
N VAL A 413 -14.06 -30.23 31.17
CA VAL A 413 -13.45 -28.93 31.48
C VAL A 413 -14.38 -27.82 31.02
N ARG A 414 -14.95 -27.09 31.99
CA ARG A 414 -15.74 -25.88 31.74
C ARG A 414 -14.80 -24.84 31.12
N GLY A 415 -15.15 -24.39 29.91
CA GLY A 415 -14.34 -23.39 29.21
C GLY A 415 -14.49 -22.02 29.84
N ALA A 416 -13.51 -21.14 29.59
CA ALA A 416 -13.58 -19.73 29.96
C ALA A 416 -14.71 -19.01 29.16
N PRO A 417 -15.20 -17.84 29.58
CA PRO A 417 -16.29 -17.12 28.89
C PRO A 417 -16.07 -16.96 27.37
N GLN A 418 -14.81 -16.89 26.94
CA GLN A 418 -14.38 -16.71 25.56
C GLN A 418 -14.55 -17.97 24.68
N PHE A 419 -14.71 -19.16 25.27
CA PHE A 419 -14.88 -20.42 24.54
C PHE A 419 -15.71 -21.42 25.33
N GLN A 420 -16.94 -21.69 24.89
CA GLN A 420 -17.83 -22.70 25.49
C GLN A 420 -17.91 -23.97 24.63
N GLY A 421 -17.94 -23.81 23.30
CA GLY A 421 -17.89 -24.92 22.35
C GLY A 421 -17.58 -24.40 20.94
N GLY A 422 -17.08 -25.26 20.07
CA GLY A 422 -16.82 -24.97 18.67
C GLY A 422 -16.57 -26.24 17.88
N ASP A 423 -16.71 -26.16 16.56
CA ASP A 423 -16.36 -27.23 15.63
C ASP A 423 -14.99 -27.04 14.99
N VAL A 424 -14.65 -27.90 14.03
CA VAL A 424 -13.31 -28.02 13.44
C VAL A 424 -12.30 -28.67 14.40
N GLY A 425 -11.34 -27.92 14.91
CA GLY A 425 -10.20 -28.45 15.66
C GLY A 425 -8.97 -28.74 14.79
N ALA A 426 -8.75 -28.00 13.70
CA ALA A 426 -7.50 -28.07 12.93
C ALA A 426 -6.34 -27.52 13.77
N ASP A 427 -5.19 -28.18 13.78
CA ASP A 427 -4.11 -27.85 14.71
C ASP A 427 -2.71 -27.89 14.07
N VAL A 428 -1.78 -27.21 14.73
CA VAL A 428 -0.36 -27.22 14.36
C VAL A 428 0.51 -27.06 15.60
N GLU A 429 1.64 -27.76 15.63
CA GLU A 429 2.69 -27.57 16.64
C GLU A 429 3.60 -26.41 16.26
N LEU A 430 3.92 -25.56 17.24
CA LEU A 430 4.85 -24.45 17.09
C LEU A 430 6.27 -24.88 17.45
N SER A 431 7.26 -24.12 17.00
CA SER A 431 8.68 -24.36 17.29
C SER A 431 9.02 -24.28 18.79
N ASP A 432 8.18 -23.61 19.60
CA ASP A 432 8.31 -23.50 21.05
C ASP A 432 7.60 -24.62 21.84
N GLY A 433 7.01 -25.61 21.13
CA GLY A 433 6.32 -26.77 21.71
C GLY A 433 4.88 -26.50 22.14
N ARG A 434 4.37 -25.26 22.00
CA ARG A 434 2.93 -24.99 22.13
C ARG A 434 2.18 -25.51 20.89
N ARG A 435 0.89 -25.75 21.05
CA ARG A 435 0.01 -26.18 19.94
C ARG A 435 -1.11 -25.18 19.72
N LEU A 436 -1.28 -24.73 18.49
CA LEU A 436 -2.45 -23.95 18.11
C LEU A 436 -3.55 -24.90 17.68
N MET A 437 -4.78 -24.65 18.10
CA MET A 437 -5.95 -25.37 17.65
C MET A 437 -7.03 -24.38 17.26
N LEU A 438 -7.48 -24.46 16.02
CA LEU A 438 -8.42 -23.54 15.39
C LEU A 438 -9.80 -24.18 15.28
N PHE A 439 -10.79 -23.35 15.57
CA PHE A 439 -12.19 -23.73 15.59
C PHE A 439 -12.97 -22.88 14.60
N GLY A 440 -14.00 -23.46 14.02
CA GLY A 440 -14.98 -22.75 13.20
C GLY A 440 -15.97 -21.99 14.07
N ASP A 441 -17.26 -22.16 13.77
CA ASP A 441 -18.33 -21.52 14.53
C ASP A 441 -18.14 -21.84 16.02
N THR A 442 -17.95 -20.80 16.83
CA THR A 442 -17.58 -20.89 18.24
C THR A 442 -18.62 -20.17 19.09
N LEU A 443 -19.23 -20.90 20.03
CA LEU A 443 -20.12 -20.38 21.04
C LEU A 443 -19.33 -19.88 22.24
N ARG A 444 -19.58 -18.63 22.63
CA ARG A 444 -19.07 -17.98 23.84
C ARG A 444 -20.15 -17.87 24.92
N ALA A 445 -19.75 -17.58 26.15
CA ALA A 445 -20.67 -17.45 27.26
C ALA A 445 -21.63 -16.26 27.07
N PRO A 446 -22.86 -16.32 27.61
CA PRO A 446 -23.84 -15.24 27.44
C PRO A 446 -23.41 -13.88 28.01
N ASP A 447 -22.53 -13.89 29.00
CA ASP A 447 -21.98 -12.73 29.71
C ASP A 447 -20.62 -12.27 29.16
N PHE A 448 -20.11 -12.90 28.09
CA PHE A 448 -18.89 -12.45 27.45
C PHE A 448 -19.10 -11.08 26.78
N ASP A 449 -18.21 -10.13 27.07
CA ASP A 449 -18.20 -8.80 26.47
C ASP A 449 -17.64 -8.86 25.04
N GLY A 450 -18.49 -9.23 24.09
CA GLY A 450 -18.14 -9.35 22.67
C GLY A 450 -19.18 -10.15 21.89
N GLN A 451 -18.82 -10.61 20.69
CA GLN A 451 -19.71 -11.44 19.89
C GLN A 451 -19.92 -12.81 20.56
N ARG A 452 -21.18 -13.20 20.76
CA ARG A 452 -21.55 -14.49 21.38
C ARG A 452 -21.25 -15.69 20.48
N PHE A 453 -21.45 -15.53 19.17
CA PHE A 453 -21.09 -16.52 18.16
C PHE A 453 -20.13 -15.86 17.18
N VAL A 454 -18.96 -16.46 17.01
CA VAL A 454 -17.94 -16.04 16.04
C VAL A 454 -17.67 -17.16 15.05
N ARG A 455 -17.30 -16.81 13.81
CA ARG A 455 -17.05 -17.77 12.73
C ARG A 455 -15.75 -18.55 12.88
N ASN A 456 -14.83 -18.04 13.70
CA ASN A 456 -13.59 -18.71 13.98
C ASN A 456 -13.03 -18.28 15.33
N SER A 457 -12.26 -19.18 15.94
CA SER A 457 -11.48 -18.90 17.15
C SER A 457 -10.23 -19.78 17.20
N MET A 458 -9.33 -19.47 18.13
CA MET A 458 -8.09 -20.22 18.33
C MET A 458 -7.82 -20.42 19.82
N LEU A 459 -7.40 -21.63 20.15
CA LEU A 459 -6.82 -21.98 21.44
C LEU A 459 -5.32 -22.19 21.29
N VAL A 460 -4.57 -21.80 22.32
CA VAL A 460 -3.16 -22.15 22.50
C VAL A 460 -3.07 -23.18 23.61
N PHE A 461 -2.62 -24.38 23.28
CA PHE A 461 -2.38 -25.46 24.22
C PHE A 461 -0.91 -25.48 24.65
N GLN A 462 -0.72 -25.49 25.97
CA GLN A 462 0.51 -25.81 26.66
C GLN A 462 0.35 -27.21 27.30
N PRO A 463 1.43 -27.83 27.84
CA PRO A 463 1.36 -29.19 28.36
C PRO A 463 0.27 -29.43 29.42
N ASP A 464 -0.02 -28.44 30.26
CA ASP A 464 -0.93 -28.53 31.41
C ASP A 464 -2.10 -27.52 31.38
N CYS A 465 -2.18 -26.65 30.37
CA CYS A 465 -3.28 -25.70 30.22
C CYS A 465 -3.60 -25.29 28.79
N ALA A 466 -4.74 -24.61 28.64
CA ALA A 466 -5.17 -24.00 27.39
C ALA A 466 -5.56 -22.53 27.60
N GLN A 467 -5.30 -21.69 26.61
CA GLN A 467 -5.68 -20.27 26.60
C GLN A 467 -6.46 -19.95 25.32
N VAL A 468 -7.40 -19.01 25.39
CA VAL A 468 -8.12 -18.51 24.22
C VAL A 468 -7.40 -17.29 23.68
N VAL A 469 -7.20 -17.24 22.36
CA VAL A 469 -6.70 -16.04 21.67
C VAL A 469 -7.89 -15.11 21.41
N VAL A 470 -7.82 -13.90 21.96
CA VAL A 470 -8.89 -12.90 21.90
C VAL A 470 -8.37 -11.66 21.14
N PRO A 471 -8.94 -11.32 19.97
CA PRO A 471 -8.58 -10.10 19.26
C PRO A 471 -9.03 -8.86 20.04
N ALA A 472 -8.41 -7.71 19.77
CA ALA A 472 -8.65 -6.47 20.52
C ALA A 472 -10.11 -5.96 20.42
N ASP A 473 -10.82 -6.29 19.36
CA ASP A 473 -12.24 -5.95 19.15
C ASP A 473 -13.21 -6.97 19.77
N HIS A 474 -12.68 -8.03 20.38
CA HIS A 474 -13.42 -9.16 20.95
C HIS A 474 -14.32 -9.87 19.92
N GLY A 475 -14.02 -9.74 18.62
CA GLY A 475 -14.71 -10.37 17.50
C GLY A 475 -14.20 -11.77 17.17
N ALA A 476 -14.36 -12.17 15.91
CA ALA A 476 -13.72 -13.34 15.32
C ALA A 476 -12.21 -13.11 15.18
N LEU A 477 -11.41 -14.16 15.31
CA LEU A 477 -9.94 -14.04 15.24
C LEU A 477 -9.45 -13.61 13.85
N ILE A 478 -10.07 -14.19 12.82
CA ILE A 478 -10.00 -13.80 11.42
C ILE A 478 -11.28 -12.99 11.18
N PRO A 479 -11.18 -11.65 11.04
CA PRO A 479 -12.35 -10.78 10.96
C PRO A 479 -13.26 -11.10 9.78
N ASP A 480 -14.57 -11.01 10.01
CA ASP A 480 -15.57 -11.12 8.96
C ASP A 480 -15.54 -9.88 8.06
N ARG A 481 -15.88 -10.05 6.78
CA ARG A 481 -16.06 -8.94 5.84
C ARG A 481 -17.28 -8.10 6.22
N GLY A 482 -17.22 -6.80 5.89
CA GLY A 482 -18.33 -5.86 6.15
C GLY A 482 -19.65 -6.18 5.44
N ASP A 483 -19.64 -7.08 4.45
CA ASP A 483 -20.82 -7.59 3.75
C ASP A 483 -21.42 -8.87 4.36
N GLY A 484 -20.89 -9.32 5.51
CA GLY A 484 -21.39 -10.48 6.26
C GLY A 484 -20.82 -11.83 5.82
N VAL A 485 -19.79 -11.84 4.97
CA VAL A 485 -19.02 -13.05 4.66
C VAL A 485 -18.02 -13.32 5.79
N GLY A 486 -18.08 -14.53 6.35
CA GLY A 486 -17.16 -14.97 7.40
C GLY A 486 -16.17 -16.04 6.93
N TYR A 487 -15.25 -16.40 7.81
CA TYR A 487 -14.12 -17.29 7.49
C TYR A 487 -14.12 -18.53 8.38
N TRP A 488 -14.31 -19.72 7.80
CA TRP A 488 -14.24 -21.00 8.51
C TRP A 488 -12.88 -21.66 8.28
N PRO A 489 -12.11 -21.98 9.34
CA PRO A 489 -10.84 -22.69 9.20
C PRO A 489 -11.03 -24.09 8.65
N MET A 490 -10.12 -24.51 7.78
CA MET A 490 -10.09 -25.84 7.18
C MET A 490 -8.82 -26.59 7.56
N SER A 491 -7.67 -25.98 7.31
CA SER A 491 -6.36 -26.56 7.62
C SER A 491 -5.38 -25.47 8.06
N VAL A 492 -4.29 -25.89 8.69
CA VAL A 492 -3.26 -24.98 9.22
C VAL A 492 -1.88 -25.60 9.03
N GLY A 493 -0.90 -24.75 8.75
CA GLY A 493 0.51 -25.13 8.68
C GLY A 493 1.40 -24.05 9.29
N ALA A 494 2.57 -24.44 9.79
CA ALA A 494 3.55 -23.54 10.39
C ALA A 494 4.91 -23.74 9.73
N VAL A 495 5.65 -22.63 9.58
CA VAL A 495 7.06 -22.63 9.16
C VAL A 495 7.85 -21.85 10.18
N ALA A 496 8.87 -22.49 10.77
CA ALA A 496 9.74 -21.88 11.75
C ALA A 496 10.76 -20.96 11.07
N TYR A 497 10.86 -19.73 11.58
CA TYR A 497 11.90 -18.77 11.26
C TYR A 497 12.72 -18.44 12.52
N PRO A 498 13.93 -17.89 12.39
CA PRO A 498 14.66 -17.39 13.55
C PRO A 498 13.84 -16.35 14.34
N GLY A 499 13.39 -16.73 15.54
CA GLY A 499 12.68 -15.84 16.47
C GLY A 499 11.14 -15.83 16.38
N TYR A 500 10.54 -16.50 15.38
CA TYR A 500 9.08 -16.60 15.25
C TYR A 500 8.65 -17.78 14.35
N ASP A 501 7.41 -18.24 14.52
CA ASP A 501 6.73 -19.12 13.58
C ASP A 501 5.78 -18.31 12.69
N LEU A 502 5.82 -18.58 11.38
CA LEU A 502 4.82 -18.10 10.43
C LEU A 502 3.74 -19.17 10.29
N VAL A 503 2.53 -18.87 10.75
CA VAL A 503 1.39 -19.80 10.73
C VAL A 503 0.41 -19.35 9.66
N ALA A 504 0.12 -20.23 8.70
CA ALA A 504 -0.89 -20.01 7.68
C ALA A 504 -2.13 -20.86 7.96
N VAL A 505 -3.28 -20.20 8.01
CA VAL A 505 -4.59 -20.82 8.22
C VAL A 505 -5.35 -20.74 6.90
N ALA A 506 -5.60 -21.90 6.29
CA ALA A 506 -6.51 -21.99 5.16
C ALA A 506 -7.95 -21.92 5.66
N THR A 507 -8.75 -21.06 5.05
CA THR A 507 -10.15 -20.83 5.38
C THR A 507 -11.02 -20.92 4.13
N GLN A 508 -12.28 -21.26 4.32
CA GLN A 508 -13.32 -21.07 3.32
C GLN A 508 -14.16 -19.84 3.68
N ARG A 509 -14.53 -19.08 2.65
CA ARG A 509 -15.41 -17.92 2.77
C ARG A 509 -16.84 -18.38 2.78
N VAL A 510 -17.60 -17.95 3.78
CA VAL A 510 -18.93 -18.50 4.05
C VAL A 510 -19.95 -17.38 4.16
N ARG A 511 -21.05 -17.54 3.40
CA ARG A 511 -22.23 -16.68 3.49
C ARG A 511 -23.40 -17.48 4.01
N THR A 512 -24.07 -16.96 5.04
CA THR A 512 -25.30 -17.56 5.56
C THR A 512 -26.47 -17.25 4.63
N THR A 513 -27.22 -18.27 4.21
CA THR A 513 -28.35 -18.16 3.28
C THR A 513 -29.71 -18.42 3.94
N GLY A 514 -29.73 -18.85 5.20
CA GLY A 514 -30.96 -19.18 5.92
C GLY A 514 -30.73 -19.38 7.42
N ALA A 515 -31.77 -19.82 8.12
CA ALA A 515 -31.78 -19.91 9.59
C ALA A 515 -31.30 -21.27 10.15
N THR A 516 -30.99 -22.26 9.31
CA THR A 516 -30.55 -23.58 9.77
C THR A 516 -29.02 -23.71 9.72
N ALA A 517 -28.46 -24.62 10.51
CA ALA A 517 -27.02 -24.88 10.55
C ALA A 517 -26.41 -25.34 9.20
N LEU A 518 -27.25 -25.78 8.25
CA LEU A 518 -26.84 -26.22 6.91
C LEU A 518 -27.15 -25.17 5.82
N SER A 519 -27.63 -23.98 6.19
CA SER A 519 -28.00 -22.93 5.24
C SER A 519 -26.84 -21.96 5.01
N PHE A 520 -25.85 -22.39 4.25
CA PHE A 520 -24.71 -21.57 3.87
C PHE A 520 -24.21 -21.85 2.44
N GLU A 521 -23.49 -20.89 1.89
CA GLU A 521 -22.72 -21.02 0.65
C GLU A 521 -21.22 -20.92 0.98
N ASN A 522 -20.42 -21.82 0.41
CA ASN A 522 -18.97 -21.67 0.35
C ASN A 522 -18.62 -20.89 -0.91
N LEU A 523 -17.98 -19.73 -0.75
CA LEU A 523 -17.65 -18.78 -1.83
C LEU A 523 -16.23 -18.96 -2.37
N GLY A 524 -15.47 -19.90 -1.83
CA GLY A 524 -14.10 -20.19 -2.21
C GLY A 524 -13.07 -19.90 -1.12
N PRO A 525 -11.79 -20.14 -1.43
CA PRO A 525 -10.73 -20.16 -0.42
C PRO A 525 -10.21 -18.78 -0.03
N SER A 526 -9.69 -18.68 1.18
CA SER A 526 -8.98 -17.51 1.72
C SER A 526 -7.93 -17.98 2.72
N PHE A 527 -6.90 -17.18 2.97
CA PHE A 527 -5.85 -17.52 3.93
C PHE A 527 -5.65 -16.39 4.91
N ALA A 528 -5.46 -16.75 6.18
CA ALA A 528 -5.07 -15.84 7.24
C ALA A 528 -3.68 -16.22 7.76
N ILE A 529 -2.80 -15.23 7.88
CA ILE A 529 -1.40 -15.43 8.20
C ILE A 529 -1.10 -14.79 9.54
N PHE A 530 -0.53 -15.58 10.44
CA PHE A 530 -0.18 -15.20 11.79
C PHE A 530 1.32 -15.26 12.00
N VAL A 531 1.84 -14.30 12.74
CA VAL A 531 3.19 -14.37 13.32
C VAL A 531 3.05 -14.77 14.78
N VAL A 532 3.79 -15.79 15.19
CA VAL A 532 3.77 -16.29 16.56
C VAL A 532 5.20 -16.32 17.10
N ARG A 533 5.48 -15.43 18.06
CA ARG A 533 6.77 -15.45 18.76
C ARG A 533 6.74 -16.46 19.92
N PRO A 534 7.89 -17.03 20.31
CA PRO A 534 7.97 -17.93 21.44
C PRO A 534 7.32 -17.36 22.70
N GLY A 535 6.37 -18.10 23.27
CA GLY A 535 5.62 -17.70 24.46
C GLY A 535 4.76 -16.43 24.33
N GLN A 536 4.50 -15.94 23.12
CA GLN A 536 3.64 -14.78 22.86
C GLN A 536 2.34 -15.18 22.13
N PRO A 537 1.27 -14.38 22.24
CA PRO A 537 0.03 -14.59 21.50
C PRO A 537 0.21 -14.53 19.98
N PRO A 538 -0.46 -15.40 19.20
CA PRO A 538 -0.51 -15.29 17.74
C PRO A 538 -1.09 -13.95 17.28
N GLN A 539 -0.40 -13.26 16.37
CA GLN A 539 -0.85 -11.98 15.80
C GLN A 539 -1.19 -12.16 14.33
N LEU A 540 -2.43 -11.85 13.93
CA LEU A 540 -2.83 -11.82 12.51
C LEU A 540 -2.06 -10.68 11.83
N VAL A 541 -1.31 -10.99 10.78
CA VAL A 541 -0.51 -10.00 10.02
C VAL A 541 -1.00 -9.80 8.59
N ALA A 542 -1.70 -10.78 8.02
CA ALA A 542 -2.28 -10.67 6.69
C ALA A 542 -3.48 -11.59 6.52
N GLN A 543 -4.39 -11.22 5.63
CA GLN A 543 -5.51 -12.04 5.20
C GLN A 543 -5.74 -11.79 3.70
N GLY A 544 -6.02 -12.86 2.95
CA GLY A 544 -6.18 -12.75 1.50
C GLY A 544 -7.18 -13.76 0.94
N ASP A 545 -8.18 -13.22 0.26
CA ASP A 545 -9.19 -13.93 -0.50
C ASP A 545 -8.63 -14.41 -1.86
N ILE A 546 -8.76 -15.71 -2.15
CA ILE A 546 -8.19 -16.31 -3.37
C ILE A 546 -9.28 -16.44 -4.44
N GLY A 547 -9.27 -15.47 -5.36
CA GLY A 547 -10.22 -15.39 -6.47
C GLY A 547 -11.59 -14.81 -6.06
N PRO A 548 -12.50 -14.62 -7.03
CA PRO A 548 -13.81 -14.02 -6.78
C PRO A 548 -14.69 -14.95 -5.93
N ASP A 549 -15.68 -14.37 -5.25
CA ASP A 549 -16.75 -15.12 -4.57
C ASP A 549 -17.56 -15.92 -5.62
N ASP A 550 -17.63 -17.23 -5.45
CA ASP A 550 -18.37 -18.12 -6.35
C ASP A 550 -18.90 -19.35 -5.58
N PRO A 551 -20.22 -19.55 -5.50
CA PRO A 551 -20.82 -20.65 -4.75
C PRO A 551 -20.85 -21.98 -5.52
N ASP A 552 -20.28 -22.08 -6.72
CA ASP A 552 -20.26 -23.33 -7.49
C ASP A 552 -19.44 -24.43 -6.78
N PRO A 553 -20.08 -25.51 -6.30
CA PRO A 553 -19.38 -26.59 -5.59
C PRO A 553 -18.43 -27.38 -6.49
N ALA A 554 -18.56 -27.29 -7.83
CA ALA A 554 -17.66 -27.96 -8.76
C ALA A 554 -16.28 -27.30 -8.85
N ARG A 555 -16.10 -26.12 -8.24
CA ARG A 555 -14.81 -25.44 -8.16
C ARG A 555 -13.99 -25.96 -6.98
N PRO A 556 -12.70 -26.28 -7.16
CA PRO A 556 -11.84 -26.66 -6.05
C PRO A 556 -11.71 -25.57 -4.99
N THR A 557 -12.06 -25.89 -3.75
CA THR A 557 -11.75 -25.07 -2.57
C THR A 557 -10.35 -25.44 -2.09
N TRP A 558 -9.34 -24.69 -2.53
CA TRP A 558 -7.94 -24.92 -2.18
C TRP A 558 -7.64 -24.67 -0.70
N GLY A 559 -6.80 -25.51 -0.10
CA GLY A 559 -6.48 -25.44 1.33
C GLY A 559 -7.48 -26.21 2.21
N ALA A 560 -8.40 -26.98 1.60
CA ALA A 560 -9.22 -27.99 2.27
C ALA A 560 -8.37 -28.95 3.12
N ALA A 561 -7.15 -29.23 2.66
CA ALA A 561 -6.04 -29.70 3.47
C ALA A 561 -4.75 -29.00 3.03
N SER A 562 -3.78 -28.92 3.93
CA SER A 562 -2.45 -28.42 3.63
C SER A 562 -1.37 -29.25 4.32
N ALA A 563 -0.19 -29.33 3.70
CA ALA A 563 0.98 -29.98 4.26
C ALA A 563 2.24 -29.21 3.89
N VAL A 564 3.11 -28.96 4.88
CA VAL A 564 4.42 -28.31 4.67
C VAL A 564 5.48 -29.40 4.53
N HIS A 565 6.16 -29.45 3.38
CA HIS A 565 7.20 -30.44 3.12
C HIS A 565 8.21 -29.93 2.09
N ASP A 566 9.51 -30.16 2.31
CA ASP A 566 10.60 -29.76 1.41
C ASP A 566 10.55 -28.29 0.93
N GLY A 567 10.21 -27.37 1.85
CA GLY A 567 10.10 -25.94 1.57
C GLY A 567 8.92 -25.56 0.67
N TRP A 568 7.99 -26.47 0.43
CA TRP A 568 6.72 -26.21 -0.26
C TRP A 568 5.56 -26.33 0.72
N VAL A 569 4.52 -25.52 0.49
CA VAL A 569 3.19 -25.76 1.02
C VAL A 569 2.39 -26.46 -0.07
N TYR A 570 2.02 -27.72 0.18
CA TYR A 570 1.08 -28.47 -0.64
C TYR A 570 -0.33 -28.11 -0.22
N LEU A 571 -1.13 -27.62 -1.18
CA LEU A 571 -2.49 -27.14 -0.97
C LEU A 571 -3.45 -28.06 -1.71
N TYR A 572 -4.17 -28.88 -0.96
CA TYR A 572 -5.15 -29.80 -1.53
C TYR A 572 -6.48 -29.07 -1.67
N GLY A 573 -7.09 -29.19 -2.84
CA GLY A 573 -8.37 -28.57 -3.18
C GLY A 573 -9.45 -29.62 -3.35
N THR A 574 -10.62 -29.38 -2.78
CA THR A 574 -11.77 -30.29 -2.90
C THR A 574 -12.87 -29.66 -3.73
N ALA A 575 -13.44 -30.43 -4.65
CA ALA A 575 -14.58 -30.02 -5.48
C ALA A 575 -15.66 -31.11 -5.47
N ARG A 576 -16.93 -30.73 -5.52
CA ARG A 576 -18.04 -31.68 -5.64
C ARG A 576 -18.78 -31.46 -6.96
N PRO A 577 -18.76 -32.44 -7.87
CA PRO A 577 -19.54 -32.34 -9.10
C PRO A 577 -21.04 -32.34 -8.78
N VAL A 578 -21.81 -31.59 -9.58
CA VAL A 578 -23.29 -31.61 -9.50
C VAL A 578 -23.81 -32.80 -10.29
N THR A 579 -23.57 -34.01 -9.78
CA THR A 579 -24.00 -35.28 -10.38
C THR A 579 -24.83 -36.07 -9.38
N ASP A 580 -26.02 -36.52 -9.80
CA ASP A 580 -26.91 -37.30 -8.94
C ASP A 580 -26.24 -38.57 -8.43
N GLY A 581 -26.34 -38.83 -7.12
CA GLY A 581 -25.76 -40.01 -6.47
C GLY A 581 -24.28 -39.92 -6.12
N VAL A 582 -23.59 -38.82 -6.49
CA VAL A 582 -22.21 -38.55 -6.08
C VAL A 582 -22.22 -37.60 -4.89
N PHE A 583 -21.80 -38.08 -3.72
CA PHE A 583 -21.84 -37.32 -2.47
C PHE A 583 -20.46 -36.87 -1.97
N GLY A 584 -19.40 -37.58 -2.35
CA GLY A 584 -18.02 -37.20 -2.03
C GLY A 584 -17.51 -36.03 -2.86
N PHE A 585 -16.37 -35.51 -2.42
CA PHE A 585 -15.59 -34.49 -3.11
C PHE A 585 -14.38 -35.15 -3.79
N SER A 586 -14.01 -34.67 -4.98
CA SER A 586 -12.72 -34.99 -5.57
C SER A 586 -11.61 -34.22 -4.87
N LEU A 587 -10.37 -34.70 -5.00
CA LEU A 587 -9.17 -34.10 -4.41
C LEU A 587 -8.18 -33.75 -5.51
N SER A 588 -7.78 -32.50 -5.60
CA SER A 588 -6.75 -32.00 -6.53
C SER A 588 -5.62 -31.35 -5.73
N LEU A 589 -4.48 -31.07 -6.39
CA LEU A 589 -3.30 -30.55 -5.72
C LEU A 589 -2.71 -29.31 -6.39
N ALA A 590 -2.41 -28.31 -5.55
CA ALA A 590 -1.55 -27.19 -5.86
C ALA A 590 -0.34 -27.17 -4.91
N ARG A 591 0.68 -26.39 -5.25
CA ARG A 591 1.77 -26.05 -4.33
C ARG A 591 2.20 -24.61 -4.50
N VAL A 592 2.72 -24.04 -3.43
CA VAL A 592 3.27 -22.69 -3.38
C VAL A 592 4.40 -22.62 -2.37
N ARG A 593 5.28 -21.62 -2.49
CA ARG A 593 6.23 -21.30 -1.43
C ARG A 593 5.49 -20.60 -0.28
N PRO A 594 5.86 -20.83 1.00
CA PRO A 594 5.19 -20.21 2.14
C PRO A 594 5.02 -18.69 2.03
N GLU A 595 6.06 -17.98 1.59
CA GLU A 595 6.09 -16.52 1.44
C GLU A 595 5.14 -15.97 0.37
N ASN A 596 4.73 -16.82 -0.59
CA ASN A 596 3.89 -16.43 -1.73
C ASN A 596 2.45 -16.96 -1.62
N ILE A 597 2.02 -17.41 -0.43
CA ILE A 597 0.74 -18.11 -0.28
C ILE A 597 -0.48 -17.26 -0.69
N LEU A 598 -0.43 -15.94 -0.47
CA LEU A 598 -1.48 -15.01 -0.91
C LEU A 598 -1.38 -14.60 -2.40
N GLU A 599 -0.25 -14.89 -3.07
CA GLU A 599 -0.02 -14.57 -4.47
C GLU A 599 -0.48 -15.74 -5.38
N HIS A 600 -1.78 -15.77 -5.69
CA HIS A 600 -2.38 -16.85 -6.50
C HIS A 600 -1.65 -17.14 -7.83
N ASP A 601 -1.11 -16.13 -8.51
CA ASP A 601 -0.38 -16.30 -9.77
C ASP A 601 0.97 -17.06 -9.63
N ARG A 602 1.50 -17.12 -8.39
CA ARG A 602 2.69 -17.91 -8.04
C ARG A 602 2.41 -19.38 -7.85
N TRP A 603 1.15 -19.75 -7.63
CA TRP A 603 0.76 -21.14 -7.37
C TRP A 603 1.02 -22.04 -8.57
N ARG A 604 1.28 -23.32 -8.30
CA ARG A 604 1.45 -24.33 -9.32
C ARG A 604 0.53 -25.51 -9.08
N TYR A 605 -0.14 -25.96 -10.13
CA TYR A 605 -1.19 -26.98 -10.07
C TYR A 605 -0.70 -28.28 -10.71
N TRP A 606 -0.96 -29.42 -10.07
CA TRP A 606 -0.50 -30.71 -10.57
C TRP A 606 -1.42 -31.23 -11.68
N ASP A 607 -0.91 -31.34 -12.90
CA ASP A 607 -1.68 -31.84 -14.06
C ASP A 607 -1.66 -33.38 -14.21
N GLY A 608 -1.05 -34.08 -13.24
CA GLY A 608 -0.81 -35.52 -13.29
C GLY A 608 0.58 -35.92 -13.78
N ARG A 609 1.34 -34.98 -14.37
CA ARG A 609 2.69 -35.22 -14.92
C ARG A 609 3.69 -34.13 -14.57
N ARG A 610 3.25 -32.87 -14.55
CA ARG A 610 4.04 -31.67 -14.29
C ARG A 610 3.23 -30.64 -13.54
N TRP A 611 3.93 -29.60 -13.09
CA TRP A 611 3.36 -28.45 -12.41
C TRP A 611 2.98 -27.37 -13.44
N SER A 612 1.68 -27.10 -13.58
CA SER A 612 1.11 -26.05 -14.42
C SER A 612 0.90 -24.74 -13.65
N ARG A 613 0.70 -23.63 -14.37
CA ARG A 613 0.24 -22.35 -13.80
C ARG A 613 -1.28 -22.22 -13.84
N GLU A 614 -1.95 -23.04 -14.65
CA GLU A 614 -3.39 -22.96 -14.87
C GLU A 614 -4.13 -23.88 -13.89
N ALA A 615 -5.01 -23.30 -13.06
CA ALA A 615 -5.77 -24.05 -12.07
C ALA A 615 -6.70 -25.10 -12.70
N GLY A 616 -7.24 -24.81 -13.89
CA GLY A 616 -8.14 -25.71 -14.61
C GLY A 616 -7.46 -26.96 -15.21
N GLU A 617 -6.12 -27.01 -15.22
CA GLU A 617 -5.37 -28.20 -15.64
C GLU A 617 -5.11 -29.18 -14.48
N ALA A 618 -5.49 -28.82 -13.25
CA ALA A 618 -5.29 -29.69 -12.09
C ALA A 618 -6.06 -31.01 -12.24
N THR A 619 -5.35 -32.13 -12.13
CA THR A 619 -5.96 -33.46 -12.19
C THR A 619 -6.50 -33.88 -10.82
N GLU A 620 -7.52 -34.74 -10.83
CA GLU A 620 -8.04 -35.37 -9.62
C GLU A 620 -7.07 -36.48 -9.17
N LEU A 621 -6.55 -36.34 -7.96
CA LEU A 621 -5.78 -37.36 -7.24
C LEU A 621 -6.69 -38.44 -6.63
N ILE A 622 -7.90 -38.04 -6.23
CA ILE A 622 -8.99 -38.91 -5.76
C ILE A 622 -10.26 -38.39 -6.45
N GLY A 623 -11.03 -39.28 -7.08
CA GLY A 623 -12.30 -38.93 -7.72
C GLY A 623 -13.43 -38.70 -6.70
N ALA A 624 -14.49 -37.99 -7.12
CA ALA A 624 -15.60 -37.65 -6.22
C ALA A 624 -16.52 -38.83 -5.84
N GLU A 625 -16.66 -39.83 -6.71
CA GLU A 625 -17.43 -41.04 -6.42
C GLU A 625 -16.69 -41.90 -5.38
N GLY A 626 -17.27 -42.05 -4.18
CA GLY A 626 -16.55 -42.63 -3.04
C GLY A 626 -15.38 -41.76 -2.57
N GLY A 627 -15.43 -40.46 -2.88
CA GLY A 627 -14.39 -39.48 -2.62
C GLY A 627 -14.34 -39.01 -1.17
N VAL A 628 -13.63 -37.90 -0.95
CA VAL A 628 -13.32 -37.34 0.37
C VAL A 628 -14.40 -36.38 0.89
N SER A 629 -14.26 -35.94 2.14
CA SER A 629 -14.92 -34.73 2.66
C SER A 629 -14.34 -33.45 2.02
N GLN A 630 -15.14 -32.39 1.96
CA GLN A 630 -14.81 -31.00 1.65
C GLN A 630 -13.65 -30.45 2.49
N THR A 631 -13.50 -30.92 3.71
CA THR A 631 -12.33 -30.61 4.55
C THR A 631 -11.81 -31.91 5.13
N LEU A 632 -10.49 -32.07 5.08
CA LEU A 632 -9.81 -33.31 5.37
C LEU A 632 -8.41 -33.04 5.93
N SER A 633 -7.69 -34.10 6.25
CA SER A 633 -6.25 -34.01 6.54
C SER A 633 -5.44 -34.74 5.50
N VAL A 634 -4.32 -34.14 5.08
CA VAL A 634 -3.29 -34.82 4.30
C VAL A 634 -1.97 -34.66 5.03
N PHE A 635 -1.29 -35.76 5.32
CA PHE A 635 -0.06 -35.77 6.12
C PHE A 635 0.85 -36.90 5.66
N GLU A 636 2.13 -36.78 6.02
CA GLU A 636 3.16 -37.80 5.78
C GLU A 636 3.50 -38.48 7.10
N SER A 637 3.69 -39.81 7.05
CA SER A 637 4.18 -40.60 8.18
C SER A 637 5.00 -41.78 7.65
N ASP A 638 6.22 -41.93 8.16
CA ASP A 638 7.14 -43.02 7.82
C ASP A 638 7.34 -43.25 6.30
N GLY A 639 7.43 -42.16 5.53
CA GLY A 639 7.61 -42.14 4.08
C GLY A 639 6.33 -42.33 3.26
N THR A 640 5.17 -42.46 3.91
CA THR A 640 3.88 -42.68 3.26
C THR A 640 2.97 -41.47 3.46
N TRP A 641 2.32 -41.03 2.38
CA TRP A 641 1.36 -39.95 2.40
C TRP A 641 -0.05 -40.50 2.60
N TYR A 642 -0.81 -39.88 3.50
CA TYR A 642 -2.18 -40.27 3.81
C TYR A 642 -3.11 -39.08 3.62
N ALA A 643 -4.23 -39.29 2.91
CA ALA A 643 -5.40 -38.44 3.01
C ALA A 643 -6.42 -39.13 3.91
N LEU A 644 -6.97 -38.44 4.91
CA LEU A 644 -7.92 -38.99 5.89
C LEU A 644 -9.20 -38.15 5.90
N SER A 645 -10.34 -38.81 5.67
CA SER A 645 -11.66 -38.16 5.72
C SER A 645 -12.79 -39.18 5.88
N LYS A 646 -14.04 -38.70 5.96
CA LYS A 646 -15.20 -39.56 5.69
C LYS A 646 -15.31 -39.76 4.19
N ARG A 647 -15.49 -41.01 3.78
CA ARG A 647 -15.89 -41.31 2.40
C ARG A 647 -17.33 -40.83 2.18
N ASP A 648 -17.59 -40.20 1.04
CA ASP A 648 -18.92 -39.66 0.68
C ASP A 648 -19.41 -38.53 1.62
N GLU A 649 -18.47 -37.80 2.21
CA GLU A 649 -18.70 -36.61 3.03
C GLU A 649 -19.71 -36.84 4.18
N PHE A 650 -20.65 -35.91 4.35
CA PHE A 650 -21.54 -35.80 5.49
C PHE A 650 -22.50 -36.99 5.59
N LEU A 651 -22.85 -37.58 4.44
CA LEU A 651 -23.79 -38.70 4.32
C LEU A 651 -23.13 -40.07 4.54
N GLY A 652 -21.82 -40.19 4.33
CA GLY A 652 -21.13 -41.46 4.56
C GLY A 652 -20.94 -41.76 6.05
N ASP A 653 -20.59 -43.01 6.36
CA ASP A 653 -20.29 -43.46 7.72
C ASP A 653 -18.81 -43.86 7.88
N ASP A 654 -18.15 -44.22 6.79
CA ASP A 654 -16.82 -44.79 6.80
C ASP A 654 -15.72 -43.74 6.98
N LEU A 655 -14.88 -43.89 8.03
CA LEU A 655 -13.61 -43.18 8.14
C LEU A 655 -12.55 -43.95 7.34
N VAL A 656 -11.99 -43.30 6.31
CA VAL A 656 -11.09 -43.94 5.34
C VAL A 656 -9.76 -43.19 5.28
N LEU A 657 -8.68 -43.94 5.09
CA LEU A 657 -7.40 -43.42 4.65
C LEU A 657 -7.19 -43.76 3.18
N TRP A 658 -6.70 -42.80 2.41
CA TRP A 658 -6.11 -43.05 1.10
C TRP A 658 -4.60 -42.92 1.22
N SER A 659 -3.85 -43.93 0.82
CA SER A 659 -2.38 -43.94 0.92
C SER A 659 -1.72 -43.64 -0.43
N ALA A 660 -0.61 -42.93 -0.42
CA ALA A 660 0.20 -42.59 -1.58
C ALA A 660 1.71 -42.62 -1.26
N PRO A 661 2.57 -42.88 -2.26
CA PRO A 661 4.02 -42.84 -2.09
C PRO A 661 4.60 -41.41 -2.12
N ALA A 662 3.80 -40.41 -2.47
CA ALA A 662 4.22 -39.04 -2.70
C ALA A 662 3.03 -38.08 -2.49
N PRO A 663 3.26 -36.78 -2.25
CA PRO A 663 2.18 -35.81 -2.08
C PRO A 663 1.28 -35.71 -3.32
N THR A 664 1.82 -36.01 -4.50
CA THR A 664 1.14 -36.01 -5.81
C THR A 664 0.36 -37.29 -6.10
N GLY A 665 0.21 -38.20 -5.14
CA GLY A 665 -0.44 -39.50 -5.37
C GLY A 665 0.45 -40.51 -6.10
N PRO A 666 -0.13 -41.56 -6.71
CA PRO A 666 -1.57 -41.86 -6.72
C PRO A 666 -2.07 -42.29 -5.33
N PHE A 667 -3.24 -41.80 -4.95
CA PHE A 667 -3.90 -42.12 -3.68
C PHE A 667 -4.81 -43.35 -3.84
N THR A 668 -4.64 -44.35 -2.98
CA THR A 668 -5.44 -45.59 -3.01
C THR A 668 -6.23 -45.73 -1.72
N ALA A 669 -7.54 -45.88 -1.82
CA ALA A 669 -8.42 -46.06 -0.68
C ALA A 669 -8.11 -47.36 0.07
N GLN A 670 -8.06 -47.29 1.40
CA GLN A 670 -7.88 -48.42 2.29
C GLN A 670 -9.23 -48.86 2.89
N PRO A 671 -9.32 -50.07 3.47
CA PRO A 671 -10.51 -50.46 4.23
C PRO A 671 -10.83 -49.45 5.34
N PRO A 672 -12.12 -49.23 5.67
CA PRO A 672 -12.50 -48.32 6.75
C PRO A 672 -11.81 -48.66 8.08
N VAL A 673 -11.25 -47.65 8.73
CA VAL A 673 -10.57 -47.80 10.03
C VAL A 673 -11.50 -47.51 11.22
N ALA A 674 -12.60 -46.79 10.98
CA ALA A 674 -13.65 -46.55 11.97
C ALA A 674 -14.99 -46.21 11.27
N GLN A 675 -16.04 -46.11 12.08
CA GLN A 675 -17.39 -45.70 11.65
C GLN A 675 -17.81 -44.45 12.41
N LEU A 676 -18.25 -43.42 11.70
CA LEU A 676 -18.67 -42.11 12.21
C LEU A 676 -20.06 -41.72 11.68
N PRO A 677 -21.11 -42.52 11.93
CA PRO A 677 -22.43 -42.23 11.40
C PRO A 677 -23.05 -41.00 12.04
N SER A 678 -23.70 -40.18 11.21
CA SER A 678 -24.67 -39.17 11.65
C SER A 678 -26.01 -39.83 11.93
N ASP A 679 -26.76 -39.35 12.91
CA ASP A 679 -28.12 -39.80 13.20
C ASP A 679 -29.05 -38.59 13.19
N THR A 680 -29.46 -38.20 11.98
CA THR A 680 -30.33 -37.04 11.77
C THR A 680 -31.71 -37.23 12.40
N THR A 681 -32.17 -38.48 12.61
CA THR A 681 -33.44 -38.76 13.29
C THR A 681 -33.40 -38.40 14.77
N ARG A 682 -32.23 -38.57 15.41
CA ARG A 682 -31.95 -38.12 16.79
C ARG A 682 -31.26 -36.75 16.85
N GLY A 683 -31.17 -36.05 15.72
CA GLY A 683 -30.54 -34.74 15.58
C GLY A 683 -29.04 -34.75 15.87
N LEU A 684 -28.31 -35.86 15.71
CA LEU A 684 -26.87 -35.97 15.94
C LEU A 684 -26.09 -35.87 14.63
N LEU A 685 -25.13 -34.95 14.57
CA LEU A 685 -24.28 -34.72 13.40
C LEU A 685 -22.83 -35.10 13.74
N ARG A 686 -22.17 -35.84 12.85
CA ARG A 686 -20.73 -36.17 12.95
C ARG A 686 -20.05 -35.97 11.60
N TYR A 687 -19.09 -35.07 11.57
CA TYR A 687 -18.50 -34.60 10.33
C TYR A 687 -17.04 -34.19 10.52
N MET A 688 -16.36 -33.98 9.40
CA MET A 688 -15.02 -33.40 9.31
C MET A 688 -14.01 -34.03 10.27
N PRO A 689 -13.69 -35.32 10.09
CA PRO A 689 -12.60 -35.93 10.83
C PRO A 689 -11.26 -35.35 10.37
N LEU A 690 -10.43 -34.93 11.32
CA LEU A 690 -9.10 -34.36 11.07
C LEU A 690 -8.05 -35.18 11.81
N ALA A 691 -6.93 -35.44 11.15
CA ALA A 691 -5.78 -36.16 11.69
C ALA A 691 -4.78 -35.21 12.37
N HIS A 692 -4.19 -35.67 13.47
CA HIS A 692 -3.24 -34.93 14.30
C HIS A 692 -1.95 -35.75 14.44
N PRO A 693 -1.08 -35.78 13.42
CA PRO A 693 0.11 -36.66 13.39
C PRO A 693 1.07 -36.39 14.56
N ASP A 694 1.21 -35.13 14.96
CA ASP A 694 2.12 -34.72 16.03
C ASP A 694 1.48 -34.81 17.44
N LEU A 695 0.18 -35.09 17.54
CA LEU A 695 -0.54 -35.17 18.82
C LEU A 695 -0.50 -36.58 19.39
N LEU A 696 0.23 -36.77 20.50
CA LEU A 696 0.44 -38.06 21.16
C LEU A 696 0.95 -39.13 20.17
N PRO A 697 2.09 -38.89 19.49
CA PRO A 697 2.57 -39.75 18.41
C PRO A 697 2.83 -41.17 18.92
N ARG A 698 2.36 -42.16 18.15
CA ARG A 698 2.62 -43.58 18.39
C ARG A 698 2.74 -44.27 17.04
N LYS A 699 3.79 -45.08 16.89
CA LYS A 699 4.08 -45.83 15.68
C LYS A 699 2.84 -46.54 15.12
N ASP A 700 2.68 -46.52 13.80
CA ASP A 700 1.62 -47.20 13.06
C ASP A 700 0.19 -46.74 13.47
N THR A 701 0.03 -45.55 14.07
CA THR A 701 -1.26 -44.99 14.46
C THR A 701 -1.29 -43.48 14.35
N VAL A 702 -2.48 -42.89 14.25
CA VAL A 702 -2.69 -41.44 14.31
C VAL A 702 -3.88 -41.09 15.20
N VAL A 703 -3.81 -39.95 15.88
CA VAL A 703 -4.97 -39.39 16.61
C VAL A 703 -5.84 -38.63 15.62
N VAL A 704 -7.14 -38.84 15.69
CA VAL A 704 -8.15 -38.21 14.84
C VAL A 704 -9.20 -37.56 15.71
N SER A 705 -9.51 -36.30 15.46
CA SER A 705 -10.72 -35.66 15.98
C SER A 705 -11.84 -35.69 14.95
N TYR A 706 -13.08 -35.55 15.38
CA TYR A 706 -14.21 -35.25 14.51
C TYR A 706 -15.16 -34.28 15.20
N SER A 707 -15.79 -33.43 14.40
CA SER A 707 -16.78 -32.46 14.86
C SER A 707 -18.10 -33.16 15.20
N ARG A 708 -18.78 -32.63 16.22
CA ARG A 708 -20.09 -33.10 16.68
C ARG A 708 -21.02 -31.90 16.78
N ASN A 709 -22.24 -32.03 16.27
CA ASN A 709 -23.23 -30.96 16.36
C ASN A 709 -24.65 -31.54 16.53
N ARG A 710 -25.62 -30.65 16.78
CA ARG A 710 -27.04 -30.95 16.84
C ARG A 710 -27.77 -30.20 15.71
N THR A 711 -28.85 -30.77 15.22
CA THR A 711 -29.71 -30.09 14.24
C THR A 711 -30.49 -28.92 14.86
N ASP A 712 -30.70 -28.98 16.17
CA ASP A 712 -31.30 -27.91 16.98
C ASP A 712 -30.20 -27.14 17.71
N VAL A 713 -30.11 -25.84 17.42
CA VAL A 713 -29.09 -24.94 17.98
C VAL A 713 -29.34 -24.69 19.47
N ASP A 714 -30.59 -24.72 19.94
CA ASP A 714 -30.91 -24.48 21.35
C ASP A 714 -30.30 -25.57 22.24
N GLU A 715 -30.24 -26.83 21.76
CA GLU A 715 -29.55 -27.91 22.47
C GLU A 715 -28.04 -27.67 22.64
N VAL A 716 -27.42 -26.96 21.70
CA VAL A 716 -26.00 -26.57 21.77
C VAL A 716 -25.82 -25.39 22.73
N ILE A 717 -26.73 -24.43 22.70
CA ILE A 717 -26.73 -23.29 23.62
C ILE A 717 -26.89 -23.75 25.06
N ASP A 718 -27.81 -24.68 25.33
CA ASP A 718 -28.09 -25.23 26.66
C ASP A 718 -26.95 -26.13 27.17
N ASN A 719 -26.28 -26.85 26.27
CA ASN A 719 -25.14 -27.69 26.61
C ASN A 719 -24.00 -27.59 25.56
N PRO A 720 -23.13 -26.57 25.69
CA PRO A 720 -22.05 -26.32 24.74
C PRO A 720 -21.03 -27.48 24.61
N LEU A 721 -20.95 -28.37 25.61
CA LEU A 721 -20.07 -29.54 25.60
C LEU A 721 -20.44 -30.56 24.52
N ARG A 722 -21.69 -30.49 24.01
CA ARG A 722 -22.15 -31.30 22.86
C ARG A 722 -21.56 -30.82 21.53
N TYR A 723 -21.08 -29.59 21.49
CA TYR A 723 -20.49 -28.91 20.33
C TYR A 723 -19.00 -28.71 20.53
N ARG A 724 -18.30 -29.81 20.85
CA ARG A 724 -16.84 -29.86 20.95
C ARG A 724 -16.34 -31.12 20.25
N PRO A 725 -15.13 -31.09 19.65
CA PRO A 725 -14.59 -32.26 18.96
C PRO A 725 -14.45 -33.47 19.88
N ARG A 726 -14.48 -34.66 19.29
CA ARG A 726 -14.20 -35.93 19.98
C ARG A 726 -13.03 -36.62 19.32
N PHE A 727 -12.15 -37.21 20.12
CA PHE A 727 -10.90 -37.82 19.67
C PHE A 727 -10.97 -39.35 19.70
N LEU A 728 -10.34 -39.99 18.72
CA LEU A 728 -10.05 -41.41 18.68
C LEU A 728 -8.62 -41.63 18.16
N ARG A 729 -8.05 -42.82 18.40
CA ARG A 729 -6.81 -43.26 17.76
C ARG A 729 -7.15 -44.35 16.75
N VAL A 730 -6.62 -44.22 15.54
CA VAL A 730 -6.83 -45.18 14.45
C VAL A 730 -5.49 -45.76 13.98
N PRO A 731 -5.46 -47.01 13.48
CA PRO A 731 -4.27 -47.58 12.88
C PRO A 731 -3.94 -46.92 11.54
N LEU A 732 -2.65 -46.82 11.24
CA LEU A 732 -2.13 -46.56 9.90
C LEU A 732 -1.81 -47.91 9.22
N PRO A 733 -2.22 -48.12 7.96
CA PRO A 733 -2.02 -49.37 7.21
C PRO A 733 -0.56 -49.75 6.95
#